data_AF-A0A8J2RTB4-F1
#
_entry.id   AF-A0A8J2RTB4-F1
#
_cell.length_a   1.000
_cell.length_b   1.000
_cell.length_c   1.000
_cell.angle_alpha   90.00
_cell.angle_beta   90.00
_cell.angle_gamma   90.00
#
_symmetry.space_group_name_H-M   'P 1'
#
loop_
_entity.id
_entity.type
_entity.pdbx_description
1 polymer ?
#
loop_
_entity_poly.entity_id
_entity_poly.type
_entity_poly.pdbx_seq_one_letter_code
_entity_poly.pdbx_strand_id
1 'polypeptide(L)'
;MLNLVVLIHLAFSNNTRNEEVIRKEDSFTFGLAEGIGAIRIEQLLAEHRLLLPENQSTDFSTRISEGKIPHIKRILIVTTWRSGSTFLGDIINSAPGVFYSYEPMYYFERHNGSQPELIRSLSQCQFTTEYLRDMNGLVEGSQNFMVMNRRVWNACQHNRSLCVQPEFVGQLCSFFPIHLMKMVRLRVKELSSLLMDDPSTKEWKIIYLVRDPRGVMSSRKNLPWCDPDPACNDGARLCSEVKDDLQRIIQFQNQFPDRFYLLKFEDFTASVEVETEKLFSFLGMPVTDSVKIFFYKLNRRRVLYPLWLFFLFNVFTLKQLTISDETDKDIEQLDVIVEHVEQSTALQAASAEQVKTILMWNPWYGDFGFTLDDESSFSRMGCKVGNCVLSKNKTLVAPEKADAIVFLYTNLCELPKIHGRQGFQRYVLLTDDPPMCYPRNYFERDNHFGSFFNWTMSYRENADVTWKRGWIERLDQPVVKSHLISKIRMRENGKKKKLVAWYVARCGSKSKREGYINELKEYIEVDTYGPCGNKSCPETNGSPTAAILPCLDMLAENYKFVLAFERFICDDFVTKRFFDLLSRDTVPIVFGGADYERIAPPHSFIDALSFNPKELVDRLLKLDQDENEYFRHFWWKDVYKVHSGYAELASRPFCDLCEKLNGNFPRKIYRNIDNWWYNSTKCSVPEDHGIVIRNNGTTDDLHSIQIPWSFDD
;
A
#
# COMPACT_ATOMS: atom_id res chain seq x y z
N MET A 1 -2.90 -11.52 -39.19
CA MET A 1 -3.08 -10.42 -38.23
C MET A 1 -3.96 -9.32 -38.84
N LEU A 2 -5.24 -9.63 -39.10
CA LEU A 2 -6.25 -8.64 -39.53
C LEU A 2 -7.71 -9.13 -39.38
N ASN A 3 -7.97 -10.19 -38.60
CA ASN A 3 -9.31 -10.81 -38.48
C ASN A 3 -9.78 -11.05 -37.04
N LEU A 4 -9.21 -10.37 -36.03
CA LEU A 4 -9.68 -10.49 -34.62
C LEU A 4 -10.28 -9.18 -34.05
N VAL A 5 -10.29 -8.09 -34.83
CA VAL A 5 -10.86 -6.79 -34.41
C VAL A 5 -12.35 -6.66 -34.78
N VAL A 6 -12.88 -7.55 -35.64
CA VAL A 6 -14.28 -7.48 -36.09
C VAL A 6 -15.25 -8.21 -35.15
N LEU A 7 -14.78 -9.09 -34.25
CA LEU A 7 -15.65 -9.86 -33.34
C LEU A 7 -16.00 -9.15 -32.02
N ILE A 8 -15.33 -8.04 -31.66
CA ILE A 8 -15.63 -7.29 -30.42
C ILE A 8 -16.56 -6.09 -30.69
N HIS A 9 -16.74 -5.66 -31.94
CA HIS A 9 -17.71 -4.62 -32.32
C HIS A 9 -19.14 -5.11 -32.55
N LEU A 10 -19.39 -6.43 -32.56
CA LEU A 10 -20.73 -7.00 -32.75
C LEU A 10 -21.42 -7.48 -31.45
N ALA A 11 -20.81 -7.32 -30.27
CA ALA A 11 -21.43 -7.67 -29.00
C ALA A 11 -22.07 -6.49 -28.24
N PHE A 12 -22.00 -5.27 -28.77
CA PHE A 12 -22.68 -4.09 -28.20
C PHE A 12 -23.58 -3.33 -29.19
N SER A 13 -23.91 -3.94 -30.33
CA SER A 13 -24.87 -3.40 -31.30
C SER A 13 -25.91 -4.46 -31.66
N ASN A 14 -26.81 -4.76 -30.73
CA ASN A 14 -28.19 -5.15 -31.03
C ASN A 14 -28.99 -5.25 -29.73
N ASN A 15 -29.60 -4.13 -29.32
CA ASN A 15 -30.96 -4.19 -28.79
C ASN A 15 -31.67 -2.84 -29.00
N THR A 16 -32.00 -2.54 -30.26
CA THR A 16 -33.09 -1.62 -30.57
C THR A 16 -34.40 -2.40 -30.47
N ARG A 17 -35.25 -2.09 -29.49
CA ARG A 17 -36.71 -2.16 -29.58
C ARG A 17 -37.38 -1.50 -28.38
N ASN A 18 -37.72 -0.23 -28.58
CA ASN A 18 -39.07 0.35 -28.48
C ASN A 18 -38.96 1.78 -27.95
N GLU A 19 -39.00 2.72 -28.90
CA GLU A 19 -39.53 4.05 -28.66
C GLU A 19 -41.01 3.91 -28.32
N GLU A 20 -41.38 4.07 -27.06
CA GLU A 20 -42.74 4.43 -26.69
C GLU A 20 -42.76 5.91 -26.31
N VAL A 21 -43.49 6.66 -27.13
CA VAL A 21 -43.93 8.02 -26.89
C VAL A 21 -44.72 8.06 -25.59
N ILE A 22 -44.22 8.77 -24.57
CA ILE A 22 -45.05 9.18 -23.43
C ILE A 22 -45.38 10.66 -23.59
N ARG A 23 -46.58 10.93 -24.09
CA ARG A 23 -47.27 12.21 -23.92
C ARG A 23 -48.15 12.14 -22.68
N LYS A 24 -48.11 13.28 -21.97
CA LYS A 24 -49.12 13.88 -21.09
C LYS A 24 -49.38 13.26 -19.72
N GLU A 25 -49.19 14.13 -18.74
CA GLU A 25 -50.07 14.37 -17.59
C GLU A 25 -50.56 13.11 -16.89
N ASP A 26 -49.72 12.58 -16.01
CA ASP A 26 -50.20 11.99 -14.77
C ASP A 26 -49.28 12.44 -13.64
N SER A 27 -49.89 13.01 -12.62
CA SER A 27 -49.26 13.39 -11.37
C SER A 27 -48.59 12.15 -10.75
N PHE A 28 -47.28 12.00 -10.94
CA PHE A 28 -46.51 10.99 -10.23
C PHE A 28 -46.24 11.46 -8.81
N THR A 29 -47.23 11.27 -7.93
CA THR A 29 -46.94 10.93 -6.54
C THR A 29 -46.50 9.46 -6.50
N PHE A 30 -45.34 9.15 -7.10
CA PHE A 30 -44.56 8.01 -6.64
C PHE A 30 -43.92 8.51 -5.36
N GLY A 31 -44.35 7.98 -4.21
CA GLY A 31 -44.02 8.59 -2.92
C GLY A 31 -42.52 8.75 -2.80
N LEU A 32 -42.06 9.96 -2.49
CA LEU A 32 -40.67 10.23 -2.12
C LEU A 32 -40.16 9.18 -1.11
N ALA A 33 -41.03 8.70 -0.22
CA ALA A 33 -40.80 7.59 0.71
C ALA A 33 -40.58 6.22 0.04
N GLU A 34 -41.28 5.88 -1.04
CA GLU A 34 -41.08 4.63 -1.81
C GLU A 34 -39.81 4.70 -2.67
N GLY A 35 -39.50 5.88 -3.23
CA GLY A 35 -38.22 6.15 -3.88
C GLY A 35 -37.04 6.04 -2.90
N ILE A 36 -37.18 6.60 -1.70
CA ILE A 36 -36.21 6.47 -0.60
C ILE A 36 -36.10 5.02 -0.11
N GLY A 37 -37.18 4.25 -0.06
CA GLY A 37 -37.19 2.85 0.38
C GLY A 37 -36.59 1.85 -0.63
N ALA A 38 -36.67 2.13 -1.93
CA ALA A 38 -36.00 1.35 -2.97
C ALA A 38 -34.48 1.59 -3.01
N ILE A 39 -34.05 2.74 -2.50
CA ILE A 39 -32.66 3.07 -2.30
C ILE A 39 -32.26 2.41 -0.98
N ARG A 40 -31.15 1.68 -0.96
CA ARG A 40 -30.59 1.12 0.26
C ARG A 40 -30.09 2.24 1.18
N ILE A 41 -30.96 3.15 1.63
CA ILE A 41 -30.61 4.25 2.53
C ILE A 41 -30.04 3.67 3.82
N GLU A 42 -30.50 2.49 4.25
CA GLU A 42 -29.87 1.71 5.31
C GLU A 42 -28.39 1.40 5.04
N GLN A 43 -27.99 1.13 3.80
CA GLN A 43 -26.60 0.95 3.41
C GLN A 43 -25.83 2.26 3.49
N LEU A 44 -26.42 3.37 3.04
CA LEU A 44 -25.81 4.70 3.17
C LEU A 44 -25.63 5.06 4.65
N LEU A 45 -26.66 4.85 5.47
CA LEU A 45 -26.65 5.05 6.92
C LEU A 45 -25.65 4.13 7.63
N ALA A 46 -25.52 2.87 7.20
CA ALA A 46 -24.54 1.93 7.72
C ALA A 46 -23.10 2.35 7.34
N GLU A 47 -22.87 2.81 6.11
CA GLU A 47 -21.60 3.38 5.68
C GLU A 47 -21.23 4.65 6.48
N HIS A 48 -22.23 5.43 6.93
CA HIS A 48 -22.00 6.60 7.78
C HIS A 48 -21.61 6.23 9.21
N ARG A 49 -22.12 5.12 9.76
CA ARG A 49 -21.67 4.61 11.06
C ARG A 49 -20.18 4.29 11.08
N LEU A 50 -19.57 4.00 9.92
CA LEU A 50 -18.11 3.79 9.79
C LEU A 50 -17.29 5.09 9.90
N LEU A 51 -17.91 6.27 9.81
CA LEU A 51 -17.25 7.57 9.92
C LEU A 51 -17.33 8.17 11.32
N LEU A 52 -18.25 7.70 12.17
CA LEU A 52 -18.45 8.22 13.52
C LEU A 52 -17.64 7.41 14.54
N PRO A 53 -16.96 8.06 15.50
CA PRO A 53 -16.35 7.36 16.64
C PRO A 53 -17.39 6.55 17.42
N GLU A 54 -17.04 5.36 17.93
CA GLU A 54 -17.95 4.46 18.67
C GLU A 54 -18.70 5.14 19.83
N ASN A 55 -18.15 6.23 20.39
CA ASN A 55 -18.74 7.01 21.48
C ASN A 55 -19.72 8.13 21.06
N GLN A 56 -19.94 8.36 19.75
CA GLN A 56 -20.90 9.34 19.22
C GLN A 56 -22.13 8.67 18.57
N SER A 57 -22.45 7.44 18.96
CA SER A 57 -23.50 6.60 18.38
C SER A 57 -24.94 7.01 18.76
N THR A 58 -25.28 8.30 18.74
CA THR A 58 -26.71 8.66 18.64
C THR A 58 -27.14 8.40 17.20
N ASP A 59 -28.06 7.44 17.04
CA ASP A 59 -28.47 6.91 15.75
C ASP A 59 -28.92 8.06 14.82
N PHE A 60 -28.36 8.09 13.61
CA PHE A 60 -28.56 9.17 12.64
C PHE A 60 -30.05 9.28 12.24
N SER A 61 -30.77 8.14 12.30
CA SER A 61 -32.23 8.08 12.17
C SER A 61 -32.95 8.95 13.22
N THR A 62 -32.42 8.99 14.45
CA THR A 62 -32.97 9.74 15.57
C THR A 62 -32.71 11.24 15.43
N ARG A 63 -31.52 11.64 14.94
CA ARG A 63 -31.21 13.04 14.62
C ARG A 63 -32.06 13.59 13.47
N ILE A 64 -32.38 12.76 12.48
CA ILE A 64 -33.33 13.09 11.40
C ILE A 64 -34.75 13.24 11.94
N SER A 65 -35.21 12.32 12.79
CA SER A 65 -36.55 12.43 13.42
C SER A 65 -36.68 13.65 14.36
N GLU A 66 -35.57 14.14 14.90
CA GLU A 66 -35.48 15.36 15.72
C GLU A 66 -35.22 16.64 14.92
N GLY A 67 -35.06 16.58 13.58
CA GLY A 67 -34.80 17.76 12.74
C GLY A 67 -33.40 18.39 12.90
N LYS A 68 -32.45 17.69 13.52
CA LYS A 68 -31.05 18.18 13.69
C LYS A 68 -30.19 17.73 12.51
N ILE A 69 -29.96 18.65 11.56
CA ILE A 69 -29.08 18.44 10.41
C ILE A 69 -27.65 18.17 10.92
N PRO A 70 -26.96 17.11 10.46
CA PRO A 70 -25.56 16.85 10.81
C PRO A 70 -24.66 18.02 10.41
N HIS A 71 -23.56 18.24 11.15
CA HIS A 71 -22.53 19.19 10.72
C HIS A 71 -21.91 18.70 9.39
N ILE A 72 -22.07 19.48 8.32
CA ILE A 72 -21.61 19.12 6.97
C ILE A 72 -20.22 19.70 6.74
N LYS A 73 -19.25 18.81 6.53
CA LYS A 73 -17.88 19.16 6.15
C LYS A 73 -17.83 19.51 4.67
N ARG A 74 -17.48 20.76 4.36
CA ARG A 74 -17.41 21.26 2.98
C ARG A 74 -15.97 21.39 2.52
N ILE A 75 -15.66 20.74 1.41
CA ILE A 75 -14.31 20.61 0.86
C ILE A 75 -14.32 21.14 -0.57
N LEU A 76 -13.44 22.11 -0.84
CA LEU A 76 -13.28 22.70 -2.16
C LEU A 76 -11.88 22.41 -2.69
N ILE A 77 -11.78 21.70 -3.81
CA ILE A 77 -10.53 21.57 -4.57
C ILE A 77 -10.51 22.68 -5.62
N VAL A 78 -9.48 23.52 -5.59
CA VAL A 78 -9.23 24.60 -6.56
C VAL A 78 -7.93 24.31 -7.28
N THR A 79 -7.94 24.40 -8.61
CA THR A 79 -6.77 24.12 -9.45
C THR A 79 -7.02 24.63 -10.87
N THR A 80 -6.02 24.51 -11.74
CA THR A 80 -6.18 24.59 -13.20
C THR A 80 -6.44 23.21 -13.81
N TRP A 81 -6.86 23.17 -15.09
CA TRP A 81 -7.04 21.91 -15.83
C TRP A 81 -5.75 21.12 -15.93
N ARG A 82 -5.86 19.79 -15.90
CA ARG A 82 -4.76 18.81 -16.09
C ARG A 82 -3.72 18.77 -14.95
N SER A 83 -4.04 19.33 -13.79
CA SER A 83 -3.19 19.28 -12.58
C SER A 83 -3.41 18.04 -11.71
N GLY A 84 -4.31 17.12 -12.10
CA GLY A 84 -4.55 15.88 -11.36
C GLY A 84 -5.72 15.91 -10.36
N SER A 85 -6.57 16.94 -10.40
CA SER A 85 -7.69 17.10 -9.46
C SER A 85 -8.75 16.00 -9.54
N THR A 86 -8.91 15.34 -10.69
CA THR A 86 -9.79 14.15 -10.80
C THR A 86 -9.25 12.99 -9.97
N PHE A 87 -7.94 12.78 -9.96
CA PHE A 87 -7.30 11.74 -9.17
C PHE A 87 -7.44 12.02 -7.67
N LEU A 88 -7.13 13.25 -7.25
CA LEU A 88 -7.34 13.72 -5.88
C LEU A 88 -8.81 13.60 -5.43
N GLY A 89 -9.74 14.05 -6.27
CA GLY A 89 -11.16 13.99 -5.97
C GLY A 89 -11.70 12.55 -5.89
N ASP A 90 -11.20 11.62 -6.70
CA ASP A 90 -11.55 10.20 -6.62
C ASP A 90 -11.07 9.55 -5.32
N ILE A 91 -9.90 9.94 -4.81
CA ILE A 91 -9.39 9.49 -3.50
C ILE A 91 -10.31 9.97 -2.39
N ILE A 92 -10.65 11.26 -2.35
CA ILE A 92 -11.59 11.77 -1.34
C ILE A 92 -12.97 11.11 -1.49
N ASN A 93 -13.49 10.98 -2.71
CA ASN A 93 -14.78 10.36 -3.00
C ASN A 93 -14.83 8.85 -2.67
N SER A 94 -13.67 8.19 -2.54
CA SER A 94 -13.59 6.80 -2.08
C SER A 94 -13.92 6.65 -0.60
N ALA A 95 -13.78 7.71 0.21
CA ALA A 95 -14.31 7.74 1.55
C ALA A 95 -15.84 7.62 1.53
N PRO A 96 -16.46 6.88 2.46
CA PRO A 96 -17.92 6.83 2.57
C PRO A 96 -18.49 8.23 2.87
N GLY A 97 -19.78 8.44 2.59
CA GLY A 97 -20.45 9.69 2.97
C GLY A 97 -20.03 10.95 2.19
N VAL A 98 -19.37 10.82 1.03
CA VAL A 98 -19.06 11.94 0.15
C VAL A 98 -20.14 12.16 -0.91
N PHE A 99 -20.71 13.37 -0.95
CA PHE A 99 -21.45 13.92 -2.08
C PHE A 99 -20.50 14.72 -2.95
N TYR A 100 -20.30 14.28 -4.20
CA TYR A 100 -19.27 14.83 -5.07
C TYR A 100 -19.84 15.67 -6.22
N SER A 101 -19.75 16.99 -6.11
CA SER A 101 -20.03 17.94 -7.19
C SER A 101 -18.80 18.08 -8.09
N TYR A 102 -18.83 17.34 -9.20
CA TYR A 102 -17.73 17.28 -10.16
C TYR A 102 -17.81 18.42 -11.18
N GLU A 103 -16.90 19.40 -11.08
CA GLU A 103 -16.81 20.56 -11.99
C GLU A 103 -18.10 21.35 -12.22
N PRO A 104 -18.79 21.81 -11.15
CA PRO A 104 -20.07 22.51 -11.29
C PRO A 104 -19.98 23.81 -12.12
N MET A 105 -18.80 24.43 -12.20
CA MET A 105 -18.56 25.63 -13.00
C MET A 105 -18.63 25.38 -14.51
N TYR A 106 -18.64 24.12 -14.96
CA TYR A 106 -18.90 23.78 -16.36
C TYR A 106 -20.27 24.27 -16.84
N TYR A 107 -21.22 24.49 -15.92
CA TYR A 107 -22.51 25.10 -16.20
C TYR A 107 -22.36 26.48 -16.87
N PHE A 108 -21.37 27.28 -16.46
CA PHE A 108 -21.18 28.64 -16.98
C PHE A 108 -20.60 28.71 -18.40
N GLU A 109 -20.25 27.58 -19.01
CA GLU A 109 -19.89 27.56 -20.44
C GLU A 109 -21.12 27.72 -21.35
N ARG A 110 -22.32 27.47 -20.82
CA ARG A 110 -23.59 27.54 -21.58
C ARG A 110 -24.62 28.46 -20.95
N HIS A 111 -24.48 28.76 -19.66
CA HIS A 111 -25.46 29.49 -18.89
C HIS A 111 -24.84 30.73 -18.25
N ASN A 112 -25.61 31.81 -18.18
CA ASN A 112 -25.20 33.01 -17.44
C ASN A 112 -25.65 32.90 -15.99
N GLY A 113 -24.88 33.47 -15.06
CA GLY A 113 -25.29 33.56 -13.66
C GLY A 113 -24.13 33.89 -12.73
N SER A 114 -24.42 33.85 -11.43
CA SER A 114 -23.46 34.16 -10.38
C SER A 114 -22.77 32.90 -9.88
N GLN A 115 -21.45 32.79 -10.08
CA GLN A 115 -20.61 31.73 -9.51
C GLN A 115 -20.74 31.61 -7.97
N PRO A 116 -20.71 32.72 -7.18
CA PRO A 116 -20.94 32.64 -5.74
C PRO A 116 -22.29 32.06 -5.37
N GLU A 117 -23.36 32.45 -6.08
CA GLU A 117 -24.71 31.95 -5.79
C GLU A 117 -24.82 30.46 -6.11
N LEU A 118 -24.22 30.00 -7.20
CA LEU A 118 -24.17 28.58 -7.53
C LEU A 118 -23.44 27.79 -6.43
N ILE A 119 -22.24 28.22 -6.01
CA ILE A 119 -21.49 27.55 -4.94
C ILE A 119 -22.32 27.48 -3.65
N ARG A 120 -22.95 28.60 -3.28
CA ARG A 120 -23.79 28.68 -2.07
C ARG A 120 -24.98 27.74 -2.16
N SER A 121 -25.71 27.76 -3.28
CA SER A 121 -26.86 26.90 -3.55
C SER A 121 -26.49 25.42 -3.46
N LEU A 122 -25.41 25.00 -4.13
CA LEU A 122 -24.91 23.62 -4.08
C LEU A 122 -24.50 23.21 -2.66
N SER A 123 -23.88 24.10 -1.90
CA SER A 123 -23.46 23.84 -0.51
C SER A 123 -24.62 23.71 0.49
N GLN A 124 -25.81 24.16 0.08
CA GLN A 124 -27.06 24.08 0.81
C GLN A 124 -27.97 22.98 0.24
N CYS A 125 -27.46 22.15 -0.68
CA CYS A 125 -28.22 21.12 -1.39
C CYS A 125 -29.45 21.68 -2.12
N GLN A 126 -29.37 22.91 -2.60
CA GLN A 126 -30.38 23.53 -3.45
C GLN A 126 -29.93 23.38 -4.91
N PHE A 127 -30.80 22.84 -5.74
CA PHE A 127 -30.51 22.56 -7.14
C PHE A 127 -31.62 23.13 -8.01
N THR A 128 -31.29 23.55 -9.23
CA THR A 128 -32.31 23.87 -10.24
C THR A 128 -32.43 22.72 -11.22
N THR A 129 -33.63 22.53 -11.80
CA THR A 129 -33.86 21.50 -12.83
C THR A 129 -32.93 21.71 -14.01
N GLU A 130 -32.68 22.97 -14.41
CA GLU A 130 -31.77 23.30 -15.50
C GLU A 130 -30.33 22.88 -15.21
N TYR A 131 -29.81 23.23 -14.03
CA TYR A 131 -28.48 22.83 -13.59
C TYR A 131 -28.32 21.31 -13.59
N LEU A 132 -29.30 20.59 -13.02
CA LEU A 132 -29.26 19.13 -12.97
C LEU A 132 -29.33 18.52 -14.37
N ARG A 133 -30.13 19.06 -15.29
CA ARG A 133 -30.19 18.59 -16.68
C ARG A 133 -28.85 18.75 -17.39
N ASP A 134 -28.18 19.90 -17.23
CA ASP A 134 -26.86 20.13 -17.83
C ASP A 134 -25.82 19.16 -17.25
N MET A 135 -25.75 19.03 -15.92
CA MET A 135 -24.79 18.11 -15.26
C MET A 135 -25.08 16.63 -15.53
N ASN A 136 -26.30 16.26 -15.94
CA ASN A 136 -26.66 14.90 -16.35
C ASN A 136 -26.42 14.65 -17.86
N GLY A 137 -25.90 15.61 -18.62
CA GLY A 137 -25.66 15.43 -20.05
C GLY A 137 -26.94 15.51 -20.90
N LEU A 138 -28.00 16.15 -20.40
CA LEU A 138 -29.31 16.23 -21.08
C LEU A 138 -29.52 17.57 -21.82
N VAL A 139 -28.51 18.43 -21.81
CA VAL A 139 -28.44 19.66 -22.61
C VAL A 139 -27.47 19.40 -23.77
N GLU A 140 -27.75 19.91 -24.95
CA GLU A 140 -26.87 19.75 -26.12
C GLU A 140 -25.45 20.26 -25.81
N GLY A 141 -24.44 19.44 -26.11
CA GLY A 141 -23.03 19.76 -25.81
C GLY A 141 -22.61 19.59 -24.34
N SER A 142 -23.52 19.25 -23.43
CA SER A 142 -23.18 18.99 -22.01
C SER A 142 -22.62 17.57 -21.81
N GLN A 143 -21.79 17.39 -20.78
CA GLN A 143 -21.26 16.10 -20.36
C GLN A 143 -22.01 15.60 -19.13
N ASN A 144 -22.19 14.29 -19.00
CA ASN A 144 -22.78 13.71 -17.80
C ASN A 144 -21.73 13.61 -16.68
N PHE A 145 -21.62 14.67 -15.88
CA PHE A 145 -20.77 14.71 -14.68
C PHE A 145 -21.43 14.10 -13.45
N MET A 146 -22.74 13.92 -13.45
CA MET A 146 -23.48 13.29 -12.35
C MET A 146 -22.99 11.86 -12.07
N VAL A 147 -22.43 11.16 -13.07
CA VAL A 147 -21.80 9.83 -12.91
C VAL A 147 -20.67 9.79 -11.88
N MET A 148 -20.00 10.92 -11.65
CA MET A 148 -18.89 11.02 -10.69
C MET A 148 -19.39 11.03 -9.24
N ASN A 149 -20.64 11.42 -9.02
CA ASN A 149 -21.33 11.26 -7.75
C ASN A 149 -21.85 9.82 -7.61
N ARG A 150 -20.91 8.86 -7.55
CA ARG A 150 -21.16 7.42 -7.73
C ARG A 150 -22.32 6.88 -6.87
N ARG A 151 -22.47 7.37 -5.64
CA ARG A 151 -23.51 6.90 -4.70
C ARG A 151 -24.90 7.39 -5.13
N VAL A 152 -25.02 8.66 -5.50
CA VAL A 152 -26.26 9.20 -6.07
C VAL A 152 -26.53 8.58 -7.44
N TRP A 153 -25.52 8.46 -8.29
CA TRP A 153 -25.66 7.86 -9.62
C TRP A 153 -26.05 6.38 -9.58
N ASN A 154 -25.57 5.61 -8.61
CA ASN A 154 -26.03 4.24 -8.41
C ASN A 154 -27.51 4.18 -8.01
N ALA A 155 -27.98 5.12 -7.18
CA ALA A 155 -29.41 5.25 -6.88
C ALA A 155 -30.23 5.61 -8.14
N CYS A 156 -29.65 6.44 -9.00
CA CYS A 156 -30.20 6.88 -10.29
C CYS A 156 -30.29 5.79 -11.38
N GLN A 157 -29.61 4.65 -11.25
CA GLN A 157 -29.54 3.64 -12.31
C GLN A 157 -30.90 2.99 -12.63
N HIS A 158 -31.79 2.92 -11.64
CA HIS A 158 -33.11 2.29 -11.79
C HIS A 158 -34.17 3.25 -12.36
N ASN A 159 -33.99 4.56 -12.18
CA ASN A 159 -34.83 5.58 -12.79
C ASN A 159 -34.07 6.90 -12.97
N ARG A 160 -33.63 7.17 -14.21
CA ARG A 160 -32.84 8.36 -14.54
C ARG A 160 -33.62 9.68 -14.38
N SER A 161 -34.95 9.64 -14.39
CA SER A 161 -35.77 10.86 -14.25
C SER A 161 -35.74 11.44 -12.84
N LEU A 162 -35.34 10.65 -11.82
CA LEU A 162 -35.19 11.15 -10.45
C LEU A 162 -33.98 12.10 -10.30
N CYS A 163 -32.97 11.98 -11.15
CA CYS A 163 -31.67 12.65 -11.01
C CYS A 163 -31.65 14.04 -11.64
N VAL A 164 -32.78 14.42 -12.21
CA VAL A 164 -33.09 15.77 -12.68
C VAL A 164 -34.14 16.46 -11.81
N GLN A 165 -34.66 15.79 -10.77
CA GLN A 165 -35.59 16.37 -9.81
C GLN A 165 -34.82 17.06 -8.67
N PRO A 166 -34.92 18.39 -8.53
CA PRO A 166 -34.27 19.14 -7.46
C PRO A 166 -34.57 18.62 -6.06
N GLU A 167 -35.82 18.27 -5.79
CA GLU A 167 -36.29 17.84 -4.46
C GLU A 167 -35.61 16.52 -4.07
N PHE A 168 -35.50 15.59 -5.02
CA PHE A 168 -34.86 14.29 -4.81
C PHE A 168 -33.35 14.44 -4.57
N VAL A 169 -32.64 15.13 -5.47
CA VAL A 169 -31.17 15.30 -5.35
C VAL A 169 -30.82 16.14 -4.12
N GLY A 170 -31.63 17.16 -3.82
CA GLY A 170 -31.47 18.04 -2.67
C GLY A 170 -31.61 17.30 -1.34
N GLN A 171 -32.65 16.48 -1.19
CA GLN A 171 -32.81 15.65 0.00
C GLN A 171 -31.72 14.59 0.12
N LEU A 172 -31.34 13.95 -0.99
CA LEU A 172 -30.28 12.95 -0.94
C LEU A 172 -28.93 13.59 -0.57
N CYS A 173 -28.61 14.76 -1.12
CA CYS A 173 -27.43 15.56 -0.80
C CYS A 173 -27.34 15.90 0.69
N SER A 174 -28.46 16.23 1.34
CA SER A 174 -28.48 16.63 2.75
C SER A 174 -28.16 15.48 3.71
N PHE A 175 -28.24 14.22 3.25
CA PHE A 175 -27.81 13.05 4.02
C PHE A 175 -26.29 12.85 4.05
N PHE A 176 -25.52 13.45 3.13
CA PHE A 176 -24.07 13.26 3.10
C PHE A 176 -23.34 14.28 4.00
N PRO A 177 -22.51 13.83 4.96
CA PRO A 177 -21.78 14.67 5.90
C PRO A 177 -20.55 15.31 5.29
N ILE A 178 -20.15 14.90 4.08
CA ILE A 178 -19.01 15.44 3.36
C ILE A 178 -19.48 15.90 1.98
N HIS A 179 -19.34 17.19 1.71
CA HIS A 179 -19.60 17.78 0.39
C HIS A 179 -18.27 18.14 -0.24
N LEU A 180 -17.95 17.46 -1.34
CA LEU A 180 -16.75 17.69 -2.11
C LEU A 180 -17.09 18.42 -3.41
N MET A 181 -16.43 19.55 -3.64
CA MET A 181 -16.54 20.32 -4.87
C MET A 181 -15.18 20.39 -5.56
N LYS A 182 -15.11 19.99 -6.83
CA LYS A 182 -13.88 20.12 -7.63
C LYS A 182 -14.01 21.25 -8.65
N MET A 183 -13.18 22.27 -8.53
CA MET A 183 -13.16 23.46 -9.38
C MET A 183 -11.84 23.54 -10.15
N VAL A 184 -11.94 23.49 -11.48
CA VAL A 184 -10.81 23.67 -12.41
C VAL A 184 -10.89 25.00 -13.18
N ARG A 185 -12.02 25.72 -13.02
CA ARG A 185 -12.37 26.99 -13.70
C ARG A 185 -12.50 28.16 -12.70
N LEU A 186 -12.02 27.99 -11.48
CA LEU A 186 -12.09 28.98 -10.42
C LEU A 186 -10.66 29.34 -9.99
N ARG A 187 -10.32 30.62 -9.96
CA ARG A 187 -8.98 31.09 -9.57
C ARG A 187 -8.92 31.36 -8.06
N VAL A 188 -7.72 31.26 -7.47
CA VAL A 188 -7.55 31.50 -6.02
C VAL A 188 -7.90 32.94 -5.65
N LYS A 189 -7.61 33.90 -6.54
CA LYS A 189 -7.96 35.32 -6.35
C LYS A 189 -9.45 35.58 -6.19
N GLU A 190 -10.31 34.69 -6.68
CA GLU A 190 -11.77 34.82 -6.58
C GLU A 190 -12.28 34.26 -5.24
N LEU A 191 -11.48 33.48 -4.51
CA LEU A 191 -11.91 32.89 -3.24
C LEU A 191 -12.16 33.94 -2.14
N SER A 192 -11.52 35.11 -2.20
CA SER A 192 -11.74 36.17 -1.22
C SER A 192 -13.19 36.67 -1.26
N SER A 193 -13.68 37.03 -2.44
CA SER A 193 -15.06 37.51 -2.62
C SER A 193 -16.11 36.40 -2.51
N LEU A 194 -15.71 35.13 -2.67
CA LEU A 194 -16.61 33.99 -2.66
C LEU A 194 -16.76 33.32 -1.28
N LEU A 195 -15.69 33.27 -0.47
CA LEU A 195 -15.60 32.40 0.73
C LEU A 195 -14.90 33.05 1.94
N MET A 196 -14.36 34.26 1.81
CA MET A 196 -13.76 34.94 2.97
C MET A 196 -14.71 35.94 3.60
N ASP A 197 -15.52 36.61 2.78
CA ASP A 197 -16.47 37.62 3.25
C ASP A 197 -17.79 37.03 3.78
N ASP A 198 -18.05 35.74 3.54
CA ASP A 198 -19.25 35.03 4.02
C ASP A 198 -18.95 34.24 5.30
N PRO A 199 -19.50 34.65 6.47
CA PRO A 199 -19.29 33.95 7.74
C PRO A 199 -19.74 32.49 7.73
N SER A 200 -20.69 32.11 6.87
CA SER A 200 -21.19 30.73 6.73
C SER A 200 -20.17 29.77 6.10
N THR A 201 -19.08 30.31 5.55
CA THR A 201 -18.04 29.55 4.87
C THR A 201 -16.74 29.39 5.67
N LYS A 202 -16.72 29.88 6.92
CA LYS A 202 -15.54 29.82 7.82
C LYS A 202 -15.03 28.41 8.09
N GLU A 203 -15.90 27.41 8.06
CA GLU A 203 -15.55 26.01 8.33
C GLU A 203 -15.17 25.22 7.07
N TRP A 204 -15.19 25.85 5.89
CA TRP A 204 -14.81 25.17 4.65
C TRP A 204 -13.31 24.87 4.64
N LYS A 205 -12.98 23.71 4.11
CA LYS A 205 -11.61 23.27 3.84
C LYS A 205 -11.33 23.47 2.35
N ILE A 206 -10.31 24.27 2.03
CA ILE A 206 -9.92 24.60 0.67
C ILE A 206 -8.57 23.94 0.38
N ILE A 207 -8.51 23.16 -0.69
CA ILE A 207 -7.30 22.51 -1.18
C ILE A 207 -6.92 23.18 -2.49
N TYR A 208 -5.76 23.83 -2.55
CA TYR A 208 -5.18 24.25 -3.82
C TYR A 208 -4.23 23.18 -4.31
N LEU A 209 -4.56 22.55 -5.42
CA LEU A 209 -3.71 21.56 -6.07
C LEU A 209 -2.89 22.26 -7.16
N VAL A 210 -1.57 22.30 -6.97
CA VAL A 210 -0.63 22.82 -7.96
C VAL A 210 0.11 21.69 -8.65
N ARG A 211 0.38 21.85 -9.94
CA ARG A 211 1.21 20.96 -10.75
C ARG A 211 2.17 21.81 -11.56
N ASP A 212 3.36 21.29 -11.87
CA ASP A 212 4.31 21.95 -12.76
C ASP A 212 3.60 22.38 -14.07
N PRO A 213 3.61 23.69 -14.43
CA PRO A 213 2.99 24.19 -15.65
C PRO A 213 3.47 23.47 -16.92
N ARG A 214 4.73 23.02 -16.98
CA ARG A 214 5.26 22.25 -18.11
C ARG A 214 4.57 20.89 -18.22
N GLY A 215 4.35 20.23 -17.08
CA GLY A 215 3.60 18.98 -17.02
C GLY A 215 2.12 19.15 -17.41
N VAL A 216 1.52 20.28 -17.02
CA VAL A 216 0.16 20.67 -17.43
C VAL A 216 0.09 20.92 -18.94
N MET A 217 0.99 21.72 -19.50
CA MET A 217 1.06 22.03 -20.93
C MET A 217 1.32 20.79 -21.77
N SER A 218 2.24 19.93 -21.34
CA SER A 218 2.47 18.64 -22.01
C SER A 218 1.23 17.76 -22.02
N SER A 219 0.40 17.79 -20.98
CA SER A 219 -0.87 17.04 -20.96
C SER A 219 -1.94 17.67 -21.86
N ARG A 220 -1.86 18.97 -22.15
CA ARG A 220 -2.84 19.72 -22.94
C ARG A 220 -2.57 19.65 -24.44
N LYS A 221 -1.30 19.51 -24.84
CA LYS A 221 -0.80 19.61 -26.22
C LYS A 221 -1.54 18.80 -27.30
N ASN A 222 -2.18 17.69 -26.94
CA ASN A 222 -2.88 16.82 -27.89
C ASN A 222 -4.40 16.77 -27.63
N LEU A 223 -4.96 17.74 -26.92
CA LEU A 223 -6.38 17.79 -26.61
C LEU A 223 -7.11 18.71 -27.60
N PRO A 224 -7.99 18.17 -28.48
CA PRO A 224 -8.60 18.95 -29.56
C PRO A 224 -9.41 20.16 -29.09
N TRP A 225 -9.95 20.12 -27.87
CA TRP A 225 -10.72 21.22 -27.28
C TRP A 225 -9.84 22.31 -26.65
N CYS A 226 -8.56 22.01 -26.36
CA CYS A 226 -7.62 22.95 -25.74
C CYS A 226 -6.85 23.75 -26.79
N ASP A 227 -6.54 23.12 -27.92
CA ASP A 227 -5.80 23.74 -29.04
C ASP A 227 -6.38 25.08 -29.52
N PRO A 228 -7.72 25.29 -29.61
CA PRO A 228 -8.27 26.57 -30.02
C PRO A 228 -8.49 27.58 -28.89
N ASP A 229 -8.30 27.21 -27.61
CA ASP A 229 -8.61 28.06 -26.45
C ASP A 229 -7.34 28.69 -25.84
N PRO A 230 -7.15 30.02 -25.97
CA PRO A 230 -6.02 30.74 -25.37
C PRO A 230 -5.94 30.64 -23.85
N ALA A 231 -7.06 30.38 -23.15
CA ALA A 231 -7.03 30.12 -21.71
C ALA A 231 -6.44 28.74 -21.37
N CYS A 232 -6.39 27.83 -22.34
CA CYS A 232 -5.91 26.47 -22.17
C CYS A 232 -4.50 26.26 -22.76
N ASN A 233 -4.20 26.79 -23.94
CA ASN A 233 -2.98 26.49 -24.70
C ASN A 233 -1.82 27.49 -24.51
N ASP A 234 -2.03 28.61 -23.80
CA ASP A 234 -0.99 29.61 -23.56
C ASP A 234 -0.20 29.28 -22.28
N GLY A 235 1.05 28.87 -22.46
CA GLY A 235 1.96 28.53 -21.36
C GLY A 235 2.39 29.74 -20.53
N ALA A 236 2.59 30.91 -21.14
CA ALA A 236 2.99 32.12 -20.42
C ALA A 236 1.86 32.60 -19.52
N ARG A 237 0.63 32.59 -20.05
CA ARG A 237 -0.58 32.85 -19.27
C ARG A 237 -0.71 31.85 -18.12
N LEU A 238 -0.62 30.54 -18.38
CA LEU A 238 -0.72 29.53 -17.33
C LEU A 238 0.31 29.76 -16.21
N CYS A 239 1.57 30.02 -16.56
CA CYS A 239 2.63 30.30 -15.58
C CYS A 239 2.31 31.54 -14.73
N SER A 240 1.89 32.64 -15.38
CA SER A 240 1.49 33.87 -14.67
C SER A 240 0.30 33.62 -13.73
N GLU A 241 -0.68 32.85 -14.17
CA GLU A 241 -1.89 32.55 -13.40
C GLU A 241 -1.58 31.65 -12.20
N VAL A 242 -0.76 30.62 -12.37
CA VAL A 242 -0.32 29.74 -11.27
C VAL A 242 0.54 30.51 -10.28
N LYS A 243 1.41 31.42 -10.72
CA LYS A 243 2.22 32.27 -9.84
C LYS A 243 1.36 33.17 -8.95
N ASP A 244 0.38 33.87 -9.53
CA ASP A 244 -0.58 34.72 -8.78
C ASP A 244 -1.39 33.88 -7.76
N ASP A 245 -1.88 32.71 -8.18
CA ASP A 245 -2.62 31.81 -7.30
C ASP A 245 -1.78 31.25 -6.15
N LEU A 246 -0.51 30.89 -6.42
CA LEU A 246 0.44 30.41 -5.41
C LEU A 246 0.75 31.48 -4.36
N GLN A 247 1.01 32.71 -4.78
CA GLN A 247 1.28 33.80 -3.84
C GLN A 247 0.10 34.03 -2.89
N ARG A 248 -1.12 33.97 -3.41
CA ARG A 248 -2.34 34.17 -2.63
C ARG A 248 -2.64 33.01 -1.71
N ILE A 249 -2.51 31.76 -2.18
CA ILE A 249 -2.82 30.61 -1.33
C ILE A 249 -1.83 30.50 -0.16
N ILE A 250 -0.56 30.84 -0.37
CA ILE A 250 0.44 30.87 0.71
C ILE A 250 0.05 31.91 1.76
N GLN A 251 -0.39 33.10 1.34
CA GLN A 251 -0.90 34.12 2.25
C GLN A 251 -2.13 33.62 3.04
N PHE A 252 -3.09 32.99 2.35
CA PHE A 252 -4.29 32.45 3.00
C PHE A 252 -3.98 31.29 3.95
N GLN A 253 -3.00 30.44 3.62
CA GLN A 253 -2.55 29.36 4.49
C GLN A 253 -1.85 29.90 5.73
N ASN A 254 -1.03 30.95 5.62
CA ASN A 254 -0.41 31.59 6.77
C ASN A 254 -1.44 32.27 7.69
N GLN A 255 -2.49 32.87 7.11
CA GLN A 255 -3.53 33.55 7.88
C GLN A 255 -4.57 32.59 8.47
N PHE A 256 -4.90 31.51 7.75
CA PHE A 256 -5.92 30.53 8.11
C PHE A 256 -5.42 29.10 7.87
N PRO A 257 -4.42 28.63 8.63
CA PRO A 257 -3.76 27.33 8.39
C PRO A 257 -4.71 26.14 8.51
N ASP A 258 -5.77 26.28 9.31
CA ASP A 258 -6.80 25.24 9.44
C ASP A 258 -7.80 25.21 8.28
N ARG A 259 -7.81 26.21 7.39
CA ARG A 259 -8.77 26.30 6.27
C ARG A 259 -8.16 26.02 4.91
N PHE A 260 -6.87 26.31 4.71
CA PHE A 260 -6.22 26.19 3.40
C PHE A 260 -5.09 25.16 3.42
N TYR A 261 -5.05 24.33 2.38
CA TYR A 261 -4.05 23.30 2.20
C TYR A 261 -3.46 23.38 0.78
N LEU A 262 -2.17 23.68 0.70
CA LEU A 262 -1.42 23.64 -0.55
C LEU A 262 -0.92 22.21 -0.79
N LEU A 263 -1.34 21.59 -1.91
CA LEU A 263 -0.91 20.26 -2.30
C LEU A 263 -0.22 20.33 -3.66
N LYS A 264 0.99 19.78 -3.74
CA LYS A 264 1.74 19.65 -4.99
C LYS A 264 1.50 18.28 -5.61
N PHE A 265 1.14 18.24 -6.89
CA PHE A 265 0.74 17.01 -7.59
C PHE A 265 1.88 15.99 -7.70
N GLU A 266 3.10 16.45 -7.93
CA GLU A 266 4.28 15.58 -8.04
C GLU A 266 4.53 14.86 -6.71
N ASP A 267 4.42 15.57 -5.60
CA ASP A 267 4.58 15.01 -4.26
C ASP A 267 3.41 14.05 -3.94
N PHE A 268 2.19 14.47 -4.27
CA PHE A 268 0.98 13.66 -4.11
C PHE A 268 1.06 12.33 -4.87
N THR A 269 1.62 12.33 -6.08
CA THR A 269 1.71 11.12 -6.91
C THR A 269 2.95 10.29 -6.62
N ALA A 270 4.01 10.87 -6.07
CA ALA A 270 5.18 10.16 -5.59
C ALA A 270 4.86 9.29 -4.35
N SER A 271 3.93 9.73 -3.49
CA SER A 271 3.54 8.99 -2.28
C SER A 271 2.05 9.18 -1.96
N VAL A 272 1.20 8.54 -2.77
CA VAL A 272 -0.27 8.69 -2.72
C VAL A 272 -0.85 8.39 -1.35
N GLU A 273 -0.42 7.31 -0.70
CA GLU A 273 -0.95 6.88 0.60
C GLU A 273 -0.60 7.89 1.70
N VAL A 274 0.67 8.30 1.77
CA VAL A 274 1.19 9.26 2.75
C VAL A 274 0.57 10.65 2.60
N GLU A 275 0.56 11.18 1.37
CA GLU A 275 -0.01 12.50 1.12
C GLU A 275 -1.54 12.51 1.29
N THR A 276 -2.20 11.36 1.09
CA THR A 276 -3.61 11.20 1.44
C THR A 276 -3.83 11.21 2.96
N GLU A 277 -2.99 10.54 3.74
CA GLU A 277 -3.09 10.57 5.21
C GLU A 277 -2.92 11.99 5.77
N LYS A 278 -1.92 12.73 5.29
CA LYS A 278 -1.72 14.15 5.67
C LYS A 278 -2.95 14.99 5.31
N LEU A 279 -3.44 14.84 4.08
CA LEU A 279 -4.62 15.55 3.61
C LEU A 279 -5.86 15.20 4.45
N PHE A 280 -6.11 13.92 4.72
CA PHE A 280 -7.25 13.45 5.50
C PHE A 280 -7.17 13.93 6.95
N SER A 281 -5.97 13.98 7.54
CA SER A 281 -5.72 14.61 8.84
C SER A 281 -6.10 16.09 8.83
N PHE A 282 -5.66 16.86 7.84
CA PHE A 282 -6.06 18.27 7.68
C PHE A 282 -7.58 18.44 7.53
N LEU A 283 -8.22 17.55 6.78
CA LEU A 283 -9.67 17.52 6.60
C LEU A 283 -10.41 17.10 7.88
N GLY A 284 -9.73 16.49 8.86
CA GLY A 284 -10.35 15.86 10.02
C GLY A 284 -11.22 14.69 9.62
N MET A 285 -10.69 13.83 8.74
CA MET A 285 -11.34 12.63 8.20
C MET A 285 -10.45 11.41 8.46
N PRO A 286 -11.01 10.26 8.86
CA PRO A 286 -10.24 9.02 8.97
C PRO A 286 -9.99 8.40 7.59
N VAL A 287 -8.82 7.76 7.42
CA VAL A 287 -8.56 6.91 6.25
C VAL A 287 -9.26 5.57 6.44
N THR A 288 -10.45 5.44 5.83
CA THR A 288 -11.31 4.25 5.96
C THR A 288 -10.85 3.10 5.08
N ASP A 289 -11.40 1.90 5.32
CA ASP A 289 -11.09 0.72 4.50
C ASP A 289 -11.51 0.89 3.04
N SER A 290 -12.54 1.70 2.75
CA SER A 290 -12.91 2.02 1.36
C SER A 290 -11.81 2.80 0.62
N VAL A 291 -11.11 3.69 1.33
CA VAL A 291 -9.95 4.44 0.80
C VAL A 291 -8.76 3.50 0.62
N LYS A 292 -8.49 2.61 1.59
CA LYS A 292 -7.44 1.59 1.49
C LYS A 292 -7.69 0.62 0.32
N ILE A 293 -8.94 0.19 0.12
CA ILE A 293 -9.34 -0.63 -1.04
C ILE A 293 -9.14 0.13 -2.35
N PHE A 294 -9.38 1.45 -2.37
CA PHE A 294 -9.10 2.28 -3.53
C PHE A 294 -7.60 2.29 -3.86
N PHE A 295 -6.71 2.42 -2.86
CA PHE A 295 -5.26 2.29 -3.05
C PHE A 295 -4.87 0.90 -3.56
N TYR A 296 -5.40 -0.16 -2.97
CA TYR A 296 -5.18 -1.53 -3.42
C TYR A 296 -5.57 -1.71 -4.91
N LYS A 297 -6.72 -1.17 -5.32
CA LYS A 297 -7.18 -1.21 -6.72
C LYS A 297 -6.29 -0.39 -7.66
N LEU A 298 -5.79 0.77 -7.23
CA LEU A 298 -4.83 1.58 -7.99
C LEU A 298 -3.52 0.81 -8.22
N ASN A 299 -2.98 0.21 -7.17
CA ASN A 299 -1.73 -0.56 -7.22
C ASN A 299 -1.89 -1.82 -8.08
N ARG A 300 -3.06 -2.47 -8.08
CA ARG A 300 -3.37 -3.62 -8.93
C ARG A 300 -3.59 -3.26 -10.41
N ARG A 301 -4.09 -2.05 -10.72
CA ARG A 301 -4.24 -1.58 -12.11
C ARG A 301 -2.89 -1.33 -12.82
N ARG A 302 -1.81 -1.06 -12.07
CA ARG A 302 -0.44 -1.05 -12.61
C ARG A 302 0.02 -2.45 -13.10
N VAL A 303 -0.58 -3.52 -12.59
CA VAL A 303 -0.18 -4.91 -12.87
C VAL A 303 -0.99 -5.52 -14.05
N LEU A 304 -2.15 -4.97 -14.42
CA LEU A 304 -3.07 -5.61 -15.39
C LEU A 304 -3.33 -4.83 -16.70
N TYR A 305 -2.71 -3.67 -16.93
CA TYR A 305 -2.72 -3.00 -18.24
C TYR A 305 -1.39 -2.28 -18.53
N PRO A 306 -0.34 -2.97 -19.02
CA PRO A 306 0.98 -2.37 -19.19
C PRO A 306 1.14 -1.52 -20.47
N LEU A 307 0.07 -1.10 -21.16
CA LEU A 307 0.20 -0.49 -22.50
C LEU A 307 -0.47 0.88 -22.73
N TRP A 308 -1.18 1.47 -21.77
CA TRP A 308 -1.75 2.82 -21.97
C TRP A 308 -1.02 3.95 -21.22
N LEU A 309 -0.30 3.65 -20.14
CA LEU A 309 0.54 4.66 -19.45
C LEU A 309 1.98 4.73 -20.00
N PHE A 310 2.39 3.74 -20.80
CA PHE A 310 3.73 3.70 -21.40
C PHE A 310 3.91 4.61 -22.63
N PHE A 311 2.82 5.15 -23.19
CA PHE A 311 2.89 6.06 -24.34
C PHE A 311 3.26 7.52 -23.98
N LEU A 312 3.44 7.84 -22.70
CA LEU A 312 3.84 9.20 -22.26
C LEU A 312 5.30 9.33 -21.80
N PHE A 313 6.09 8.25 -21.78
CA PHE A 313 7.44 8.28 -21.18
C PHE A 313 8.61 7.95 -22.11
N ASN A 314 8.39 7.74 -23.42
CA ASN A 314 9.48 7.43 -24.36
C ASN A 314 9.42 8.21 -25.68
N VAL A 315 9.40 9.54 -25.60
CA VAL A 315 10.05 10.39 -26.62
C VAL A 315 10.76 11.51 -25.85
N PHE A 316 11.97 11.85 -26.30
CA PHE A 316 12.91 12.85 -25.74
C PHE A 316 14.01 12.30 -24.82
N THR A 317 14.82 11.38 -25.38
CA THR A 317 16.26 11.64 -25.40
C THR A 317 16.55 12.95 -26.13
N LEU A 318 17.20 13.87 -25.42
CA LEU A 318 18.05 14.97 -25.91
C LEU A 318 17.85 15.40 -27.38
N LYS A 319 17.09 16.48 -27.57
CA LYS A 319 17.42 17.48 -28.59
C LYS A 319 17.40 18.85 -27.94
N GLN A 320 18.56 19.48 -27.92
CA GLN A 320 18.72 20.91 -27.64
C GLN A 320 17.67 21.70 -28.45
N LEU A 321 16.83 22.44 -27.73
CA LEU A 321 16.09 23.57 -28.29
C LEU A 321 16.45 24.76 -27.42
N THR A 322 17.32 25.60 -27.99
CA THR A 322 17.63 26.96 -27.55
C THR A 322 16.33 27.74 -27.38
N ILE A 323 16.07 28.21 -26.16
CA ILE A 323 15.01 29.17 -25.85
C ILE A 323 15.71 30.48 -25.45
N SER A 324 15.17 31.59 -25.93
CA SER A 324 15.69 32.96 -25.92
C SER A 324 15.99 33.54 -24.53
N ASP A 325 17.05 34.35 -24.47
CA ASP A 325 17.65 35.05 -23.31
C ASP A 325 16.74 35.90 -22.40
N GLU A 326 15.44 36.08 -22.70
CA GLU A 326 14.55 36.90 -21.87
C GLU A 326 13.91 36.15 -20.69
N THR A 327 13.92 34.80 -20.71
CA THR A 327 13.32 33.97 -19.64
C THR A 327 14.23 33.63 -18.46
N ASP A 328 15.52 33.97 -18.51
CA ASP A 328 16.49 33.64 -17.45
C ASP A 328 16.38 34.57 -16.22
N LYS A 329 15.98 35.83 -16.42
CA LYS A 329 15.90 36.83 -15.34
C LYS A 329 14.72 36.63 -14.38
N ASP A 330 13.64 36.01 -14.86
CA ASP A 330 12.46 35.73 -14.03
C ASP A 330 12.58 34.42 -13.23
N ILE A 331 13.52 33.55 -13.61
CA ILE A 331 13.82 32.28 -12.92
C ILE A 331 14.81 32.53 -11.76
N GLU A 332 15.81 33.39 -11.93
CA GLU A 332 16.71 33.79 -10.83
C GLU A 332 15.97 34.48 -9.67
N GLN A 333 14.89 35.23 -9.94
CA GLN A 333 14.06 35.82 -8.88
C GLN A 333 13.22 34.81 -8.09
N LEU A 334 12.97 33.62 -8.63
CA LEU A 334 12.24 32.54 -7.95
C LEU A 334 13.17 31.73 -7.03
N ASP A 335 14.44 31.53 -7.42
CA ASP A 335 15.45 30.87 -6.58
C ASP A 335 15.81 31.70 -5.32
N VAL A 336 15.85 33.04 -5.44
CA VAL A 336 16.11 33.96 -4.31
C VAL A 336 14.98 33.96 -3.26
N ILE A 337 13.74 33.70 -3.67
CA ILE A 337 12.58 33.63 -2.76
C ILE A 337 12.54 32.27 -2.03
N VAL A 338 12.99 31.20 -2.69
CA VAL A 338 13.12 29.86 -2.10
C VAL A 338 14.24 29.84 -1.04
N GLU A 339 15.38 30.49 -1.30
CA GLU A 339 16.46 30.64 -0.30
C GLU A 339 16.04 31.45 0.94
N HIS A 340 15.16 32.45 0.80
CA HIS A 340 14.66 33.23 1.94
C HIS A 340 13.66 32.46 2.82
N VAL A 341 12.94 31.48 2.26
CA VAL A 341 12.05 30.60 3.02
C VAL A 341 12.86 29.58 3.83
N GLU A 342 13.98 29.09 3.30
CA GLU A 342 14.91 28.18 3.99
C GLU A 342 15.63 28.82 5.19
N GLN A 343 15.87 30.14 5.17
CA GLN A 343 16.53 30.82 6.29
C GLN A 343 15.60 31.14 7.47
N SER A 344 14.29 31.26 7.24
CA SER A 344 13.31 31.56 8.30
C SER A 344 12.95 30.36 9.19
N THR A 345 13.14 29.14 8.68
CA THR A 345 12.94 27.87 9.41
C THR A 345 14.21 27.42 10.15
N ALA A 346 15.37 27.98 9.83
CA ALA A 346 16.66 27.67 10.45
C ALA A 346 16.80 28.17 11.91
N LEU A 347 15.94 29.08 12.38
CA LEU A 347 16.01 29.63 13.75
C LEU A 347 15.21 28.85 14.80
N GLN A 348 14.44 27.83 14.40
CA GLN A 348 13.78 26.88 15.32
C GLN A 348 14.46 25.50 15.36
N ALA A 349 15.51 25.28 14.55
CA ALA A 349 16.21 24.00 14.41
C ALA A 349 17.47 23.85 15.30
N ALA A 350 17.64 24.66 16.34
CA ALA A 350 18.83 24.62 17.20
C ALA A 350 18.85 23.46 18.22
N SER A 351 18.21 22.32 17.94
CA SER A 351 18.43 21.07 18.70
C SER A 351 18.26 19.74 17.93
N ALA A 352 18.19 19.73 16.59
CA ALA A 352 18.00 18.49 15.84
C ALA A 352 19.34 17.79 15.50
N GLU A 353 19.45 16.50 15.85
CA GLU A 353 20.59 15.62 15.54
C GLU A 353 20.82 15.50 14.02
N GLN A 354 22.10 15.51 13.60
CA GLN A 354 22.51 15.40 12.20
C GLN A 354 21.95 14.13 11.52
N VAL A 355 21.29 14.30 10.38
CA VAL A 355 20.72 13.20 9.57
C VAL A 355 21.82 12.24 9.09
N LYS A 356 21.57 10.93 9.18
CA LYS A 356 22.48 9.84 8.78
C LYS A 356 22.10 9.27 7.41
N THR A 357 23.08 8.92 6.61
CA THR A 357 22.87 8.41 5.24
C THR A 357 23.26 6.93 5.10
N ILE A 358 22.36 6.13 4.54
CA ILE A 358 22.52 4.70 4.29
C ILE A 358 22.46 4.47 2.78
N LEU A 359 23.55 3.99 2.19
CA LEU A 359 23.67 3.73 0.76
C LEU A 359 23.62 2.22 0.47
N MET A 360 22.69 1.78 -0.38
CA MET A 360 22.71 0.43 -0.95
C MET A 360 23.73 0.37 -2.08
N TRP A 361 24.76 -0.47 -1.94
CA TRP A 361 25.88 -0.52 -2.88
C TRP A 361 25.50 -1.17 -4.22
N ASN A 362 24.85 -2.32 -4.15
CA ASN A 362 24.53 -3.19 -5.27
C ASN A 362 23.00 -3.39 -5.35
N PRO A 363 22.44 -3.57 -6.56
CA PRO A 363 21.00 -3.59 -6.75
C PRO A 363 20.35 -4.69 -5.92
N TRP A 364 19.37 -4.30 -5.12
CA TRP A 364 18.36 -5.19 -4.59
C TRP A 364 17.04 -4.89 -5.29
N TYR A 365 16.40 -5.93 -5.80
CA TYR A 365 15.16 -5.85 -6.56
C TYR A 365 13.90 -5.95 -5.67
N GLY A 366 14.08 -6.20 -4.36
CA GLY A 366 12.99 -6.15 -3.38
C GLY A 366 12.60 -4.72 -3.01
N ASP A 367 11.39 -4.58 -2.47
CA ASP A 367 10.90 -3.34 -1.87
C ASP A 367 11.31 -3.32 -0.39
N PHE A 368 12.00 -2.25 0.03
CA PHE A 368 12.48 -2.10 1.40
C PHE A 368 11.37 -1.69 2.38
N GLY A 369 10.17 -1.39 1.88
CA GLY A 369 9.14 -0.74 2.67
C GLY A 369 9.50 0.72 3.02
N PHE A 370 10.54 1.29 2.41
CA PHE A 370 10.93 2.69 2.55
C PHE A 370 10.83 3.41 1.22
N THR A 371 10.45 4.68 1.28
CA THR A 371 10.68 5.61 0.17
C THR A 371 12.16 5.96 0.15
N LEU A 372 12.84 5.61 -0.94
CA LEU A 372 14.25 5.93 -1.11
C LEU A 372 14.44 7.45 -1.23
N ASP A 373 15.59 7.93 -0.76
CA ASP A 373 16.02 9.34 -0.85
C ASP A 373 15.11 10.32 -0.10
N ASP A 374 14.37 9.85 0.93
CA ASP A 374 13.44 10.64 1.74
C ASP A 374 13.80 10.58 3.24
N GLU A 375 14.20 11.72 3.81
CA GLU A 375 14.60 11.85 5.23
C GLU A 375 13.46 11.58 6.21
N SER A 376 12.21 11.70 5.77
CA SER A 376 11.05 11.41 6.60
C SER A 376 10.70 9.93 6.63
N SER A 377 11.28 9.10 5.74
CA SER A 377 10.83 7.72 5.55
C SER A 377 11.01 6.86 6.80
N PHE A 378 12.08 7.05 7.58
CA PHE A 378 12.30 6.31 8.83
C PHE A 378 11.30 6.72 9.92
N SER A 379 11.01 8.01 10.03
CA SER A 379 10.00 8.53 10.96
C SER A 379 8.59 8.01 10.60
N ARG A 380 8.24 8.00 9.32
CA ARG A 380 6.93 7.48 8.84
C ARG A 380 6.75 5.98 9.09
N MET A 381 7.82 5.20 9.00
CA MET A 381 7.78 3.75 9.28
C MET A 381 7.71 3.44 10.79
N GLY A 382 7.58 4.45 11.64
CA GLY A 382 7.53 4.27 13.09
C GLY A 382 8.85 3.77 13.69
N CYS A 383 9.98 4.01 13.01
CA CYS A 383 11.28 3.72 13.59
C CYS A 383 11.48 4.58 14.86
N LYS A 384 12.05 4.00 15.91
CA LYS A 384 12.38 4.72 17.15
C LYS A 384 13.32 5.91 16.91
N VAL A 385 14.23 5.76 15.94
CA VAL A 385 15.12 6.80 15.47
C VAL A 385 14.82 7.03 13.99
N GLY A 386 14.46 8.28 13.66
CA GLY A 386 13.89 8.65 12.37
C GLY A 386 14.78 9.51 11.47
N ASN A 387 15.96 9.94 11.94
CA ASN A 387 16.86 10.86 11.24
C ASN A 387 17.82 10.13 10.29
N CYS A 388 17.32 9.20 9.48
CA CYS A 388 18.13 8.50 8.47
C CYS A 388 17.51 8.58 7.07
N VAL A 389 18.36 8.47 6.05
CA VAL A 389 17.98 8.41 4.63
C VAL A 389 18.52 7.13 4.02
N LEU A 390 17.67 6.37 3.33
CA LEU A 390 18.07 5.19 2.56
C LEU A 390 18.12 5.54 1.07
N SER A 391 19.28 5.38 0.43
CA SER A 391 19.50 5.69 -0.98
C SER A 391 20.02 4.50 -1.77
N LYS A 392 19.63 4.40 -3.04
CA LYS A 392 20.32 3.57 -4.06
C LYS A 392 21.16 4.42 -5.01
N ASN A 393 21.04 5.75 -4.93
CA ASN A 393 21.60 6.65 -5.90
C ASN A 393 22.96 7.19 -5.44
N LYS A 394 24.03 6.63 -6.01
CA LYS A 394 25.42 6.99 -5.72
C LYS A 394 25.78 8.43 -6.12
N THR A 395 24.95 9.11 -6.93
CA THR A 395 25.14 10.53 -7.24
C THR A 395 24.51 11.44 -6.20
N LEU A 396 23.40 11.04 -5.58
CA LEU A 396 22.76 11.77 -4.48
C LEU A 396 23.53 11.60 -3.18
N VAL A 397 23.87 10.35 -2.85
CA VAL A 397 24.70 10.02 -1.69
C VAL A 397 26.04 9.51 -2.19
N ALA A 398 27.02 10.42 -2.23
CA ALA A 398 28.39 10.07 -2.58
C ALA A 398 28.91 8.96 -1.63
N PRO A 399 29.46 7.84 -2.13
CA PRO A 399 29.89 6.72 -1.30
C PRO A 399 30.86 7.11 -0.16
N GLU A 400 31.69 8.14 -0.34
CA GLU A 400 32.65 8.62 0.65
C GLU A 400 31.99 9.40 1.80
N LYS A 401 30.76 9.89 1.58
CA LYS A 401 29.97 10.66 2.55
C LYS A 401 28.93 9.81 3.28
N ALA A 402 28.60 8.62 2.77
CA ALA A 402 27.60 7.74 3.36
C ALA A 402 28.01 7.26 4.77
N ASP A 403 27.14 7.40 5.78
CA ASP A 403 27.39 6.89 7.14
C ASP A 403 27.39 5.36 7.17
N ALA A 404 26.53 4.72 6.38
CA ALA A 404 26.55 3.28 6.14
C ALA A 404 26.48 2.95 4.65
N ILE A 405 27.18 1.89 4.26
CA ILE A 405 27.08 1.30 2.92
C ILE A 405 26.71 -0.17 3.10
N VAL A 406 25.57 -0.57 2.54
CA VAL A 406 25.02 -1.93 2.65
C VAL A 406 25.31 -2.70 1.37
N PHE A 407 25.96 -3.86 1.53
CA PHE A 407 26.42 -4.71 0.45
C PHE A 407 25.66 -6.03 0.47
N LEU A 408 24.88 -6.31 -0.57
CA LEU A 408 24.15 -7.58 -0.69
C LEU A 408 25.10 -8.71 -1.11
N TYR A 409 25.14 -9.80 -0.34
CA TYR A 409 26.06 -10.93 -0.54
C TYR A 409 25.99 -11.55 -1.95
N THR A 410 24.79 -11.69 -2.51
CA THR A 410 24.58 -12.35 -3.81
C THR A 410 25.17 -11.59 -5.00
N ASN A 411 25.45 -10.29 -4.85
CA ASN A 411 25.82 -9.40 -5.94
C ASN A 411 27.19 -8.73 -5.73
N LEU A 412 28.17 -9.45 -5.17
CA LEU A 412 29.48 -8.91 -4.79
C LEU A 412 30.56 -8.97 -5.88
N CYS A 413 30.18 -9.27 -7.13
CA CYS A 413 31.11 -9.40 -8.26
C CYS A 413 31.94 -8.12 -8.54
N GLU A 414 31.50 -6.95 -8.06
CA GLU A 414 32.26 -5.69 -8.08
C GLU A 414 32.13 -4.96 -6.73
N LEU A 415 33.00 -5.32 -5.78
CA LEU A 415 33.23 -4.48 -4.61
C LEU A 415 34.09 -3.28 -5.04
N PRO A 416 33.77 -2.07 -4.54
CA PRO A 416 34.47 -0.89 -5.01
C PRO A 416 35.90 -0.87 -4.51
N LYS A 417 36.80 -0.43 -5.38
CA LYS A 417 38.16 0.00 -4.99
C LYS A 417 38.08 1.34 -4.24
N ILE A 418 37.37 1.39 -3.12
CA ILE A 418 37.33 2.59 -2.27
C ILE A 418 38.65 2.64 -1.51
N HIS A 419 39.59 3.44 -2.01
CA HIS A 419 40.78 3.78 -1.28
C HIS A 419 40.42 4.78 -0.18
N GLY A 420 40.55 4.38 1.09
CA GLY A 420 40.40 5.29 2.23
C GLY A 420 38.99 5.40 2.80
N ARG A 421 38.45 4.30 3.31
CA ARG A 421 37.24 4.32 4.15
C ARG A 421 37.42 5.28 5.33
N GLN A 422 36.47 6.19 5.51
CA GLN A 422 36.49 7.12 6.64
C GLN A 422 36.13 6.39 7.94
N GLY A 423 36.73 6.80 9.06
CA GLY A 423 36.56 6.10 10.35
C GLY A 423 35.13 6.08 10.90
N PHE A 424 34.25 6.95 10.40
CA PHE A 424 32.84 6.99 10.77
C PHE A 424 31.98 6.01 9.97
N GLN A 425 32.36 5.67 8.74
CA GLN A 425 31.52 4.86 7.84
C GLN A 425 31.38 3.43 8.34
N ARG A 426 30.24 2.79 8.05
CA ARG A 426 29.94 1.41 8.40
C ARG A 426 29.66 0.60 7.13
N TYR A 427 30.53 -0.35 6.83
CA TYR A 427 30.32 -1.25 5.70
C TYR A 427 29.59 -2.49 6.22
N VAL A 428 28.36 -2.68 5.74
CA VAL A 428 27.42 -3.67 6.25
C VAL A 428 27.26 -4.79 5.24
N LEU A 429 27.65 -6.02 5.59
CA LEU A 429 27.34 -7.19 4.77
C LEU A 429 25.91 -7.63 5.02
N LEU A 430 25.09 -7.68 3.97
CA LEU A 430 23.70 -8.10 4.02
C LEU A 430 23.49 -9.47 3.37
N THR A 431 22.89 -10.41 4.09
CA THR A 431 22.47 -11.72 3.57
C THR A 431 21.34 -12.31 4.40
N ASP A 432 20.36 -12.94 3.75
CA ASP A 432 19.17 -13.52 4.36
C ASP A 432 19.01 -15.03 4.07
N ASP A 433 19.97 -15.61 3.36
CA ASP A 433 20.10 -17.05 3.10
C ASP A 433 21.18 -17.65 4.00
N PRO A 434 21.13 -18.93 4.38
CA PRO A 434 22.21 -19.55 5.14
C PRO A 434 23.48 -19.73 4.29
N PRO A 435 24.66 -19.90 4.93
CA PRO A 435 25.94 -20.06 4.22
C PRO A 435 25.96 -21.21 3.21
N MET A 436 25.12 -22.24 3.39
CA MET A 436 25.02 -23.37 2.46
C MET A 436 24.47 -23.01 1.08
N CYS A 437 23.85 -21.83 0.92
CA CYS A 437 23.44 -21.30 -0.38
C CYS A 437 24.65 -20.84 -1.23
N TYR A 438 25.82 -20.67 -0.63
CA TYR A 438 26.96 -19.99 -1.25
C TYR A 438 28.25 -20.84 -1.23
N PRO A 439 29.16 -20.70 -2.22
CA PRO A 439 30.44 -21.41 -2.22
C PRO A 439 31.32 -21.03 -1.01
N ARG A 440 31.85 -22.03 -0.28
CA ARG A 440 32.80 -21.77 0.83
C ARG A 440 34.00 -20.93 0.37
N ASN A 441 34.48 -20.09 1.29
CA ASN A 441 35.68 -19.26 1.12
C ASN A 441 35.52 -18.25 -0.02
N TYR A 442 34.31 -17.72 -0.20
CA TYR A 442 34.01 -16.76 -1.26
C TYR A 442 34.86 -15.49 -1.10
N PHE A 443 35.07 -15.02 0.14
CA PHE A 443 35.87 -13.84 0.44
C PHE A 443 37.36 -14.14 0.66
N GLU A 444 37.72 -15.36 1.08
CA GLU A 444 39.12 -15.77 1.21
C GLU A 444 39.82 -15.98 -0.15
N ARG A 445 39.08 -16.31 -1.22
CA ARG A 445 39.67 -16.46 -2.56
C ARG A 445 40.18 -15.15 -3.15
N ASP A 446 39.56 -14.03 -2.77
CA ASP A 446 40.00 -12.69 -3.12
C ASP A 446 40.60 -12.02 -1.89
N ASN A 447 41.94 -12.04 -1.78
CA ASN A 447 42.74 -11.36 -0.74
C ASN A 447 42.43 -9.85 -0.55
N HIS A 448 41.52 -9.28 -1.33
CA HIS A 448 41.08 -7.89 -1.31
C HIS A 448 39.93 -7.60 -0.31
N PHE A 449 39.24 -8.63 0.21
CA PHE A 449 38.03 -8.42 1.04
C PHE A 449 38.20 -8.74 2.53
N GLY A 450 39.37 -9.24 2.92
CA GLY A 450 39.73 -9.39 4.34
C GLY A 450 39.63 -8.05 5.07
N SER A 451 38.95 -8.01 6.21
CA SER A 451 38.77 -6.79 7.00
C SER A 451 37.93 -5.67 6.34
N PHE A 452 37.16 -5.97 5.29
CA PHE A 452 36.34 -4.97 4.58
C PHE A 452 35.09 -4.55 5.36
N PHE A 453 34.35 -5.51 5.94
CA PHE A 453 33.08 -5.26 6.62
C PHE A 453 33.24 -4.94 8.12
N ASN A 454 32.32 -4.12 8.63
CA ASN A 454 32.25 -3.74 10.05
C ASN A 454 31.05 -4.32 10.75
N TRP A 455 29.95 -4.34 10.04
CA TRP A 455 28.67 -4.82 10.53
C TRP A 455 28.13 -5.89 9.60
N THR A 456 27.30 -6.75 10.17
CA THR A 456 26.55 -7.77 9.45
C THR A 456 25.06 -7.53 9.65
N MET A 457 24.28 -7.73 8.59
CA MET A 457 22.82 -7.71 8.61
C MET A 457 22.35 -9.07 8.11
N SER A 458 21.77 -9.90 8.98
CA SER A 458 21.35 -11.26 8.60
C SER A 458 20.30 -11.85 9.54
N TYR A 459 19.75 -13.01 9.20
CA TYR A 459 18.80 -13.73 10.05
C TYR A 459 19.40 -14.22 11.39
N ARG A 460 20.73 -14.36 11.47
CA ARG A 460 21.43 -14.82 12.69
C ARG A 460 21.25 -13.81 13.82
N GLU A 461 20.99 -14.28 15.03
CA GLU A 461 20.82 -13.40 16.20
C GLU A 461 22.12 -12.74 16.65
N ASN A 462 23.27 -13.30 16.26
CA ASN A 462 24.59 -12.74 16.54
C ASN A 462 25.08 -11.75 15.48
N ALA A 463 24.24 -11.39 14.50
CA ALA A 463 24.52 -10.33 13.54
C ALA A 463 24.49 -8.96 14.22
N ASP A 464 25.16 -7.96 13.62
CA ASP A 464 25.11 -6.60 14.16
C ASP A 464 23.72 -5.95 14.02
N VAL A 465 22.97 -6.37 12.99
CA VAL A 465 21.57 -6.04 12.75
C VAL A 465 20.83 -7.32 12.35
N THR A 466 19.80 -7.71 13.10
CA THR A 466 19.07 -8.96 12.85
C THR A 466 17.93 -8.74 11.86
N TRP A 467 17.88 -9.55 10.79
CA TRP A 467 16.79 -9.55 9.82
C TRP A 467 15.87 -10.76 10.03
N LYS A 468 14.89 -10.61 10.93
CA LYS A 468 13.90 -11.66 11.23
C LYS A 468 12.83 -11.74 10.13
N ARG A 469 12.33 -12.96 9.85
CA ARG A 469 11.23 -13.22 8.90
C ARG A 469 9.84 -13.27 9.55
N GLY A 470 9.80 -12.94 10.83
CA GLY A 470 8.60 -12.76 11.63
C GLY A 470 8.95 -12.66 13.11
N TRP A 471 8.00 -12.21 13.91
CA TRP A 471 8.07 -12.27 15.37
C TRP A 471 6.67 -12.34 15.96
N ILE A 472 6.62 -12.53 17.27
CA ILE A 472 5.38 -12.65 18.02
C ILE A 472 5.44 -11.64 19.16
N GLU A 473 4.43 -10.79 19.23
CA GLU A 473 4.33 -9.70 20.18
C GLU A 473 3.19 -9.97 21.16
N ARG A 474 3.42 -9.71 22.45
CA ARG A 474 2.38 -9.83 23.47
C ARG A 474 1.43 -8.63 23.39
N LEU A 475 0.13 -8.86 23.47
CA LEU A 475 -0.88 -7.82 23.44
C LEU A 475 -1.00 -7.13 24.81
N ASP A 476 -0.99 -5.79 24.82
CA ASP A 476 -1.13 -4.97 26.04
C ASP A 476 -2.50 -5.10 26.70
N GLN A 477 -3.55 -5.35 25.90
CA GLN A 477 -4.87 -5.72 26.40
C GLN A 477 -5.33 -7.04 25.74
N PRO A 478 -5.71 -8.06 26.53
CA PRO A 478 -6.24 -9.29 25.96
C PRO A 478 -7.50 -8.97 25.17
N VAL A 479 -7.64 -9.54 23.97
CA VAL A 479 -8.81 -9.31 23.11
C VAL A 479 -10.03 -9.94 23.77
N VAL A 480 -10.82 -9.14 24.51
CA VAL A 480 -12.01 -9.56 25.28
C VAL A 480 -13.08 -10.27 24.41
N LYS A 481 -12.96 -10.23 23.07
CA LYS A 481 -13.83 -10.97 22.13
C LYS A 481 -13.53 -12.48 22.01
N SER A 482 -12.46 -13.01 22.61
CA SER A 482 -12.02 -14.40 22.37
C SER A 482 -12.90 -15.49 22.95
N HIS A 483 -13.69 -15.20 24.00
CA HIS A 483 -14.61 -16.20 24.59
C HIS A 483 -15.76 -16.58 23.63
N LEU A 484 -16.03 -15.74 22.61
CA LEU A 484 -16.96 -16.04 21.52
C LEU A 484 -16.26 -16.81 20.38
N ILE A 485 -15.00 -16.50 20.09
CA ILE A 485 -14.20 -17.15 19.04
C ILE A 485 -13.83 -18.58 19.44
N SER A 486 -13.45 -18.87 20.68
CA SER A 486 -13.21 -20.25 21.13
C SER A 486 -14.48 -21.12 21.01
N LYS A 487 -15.66 -20.58 21.36
CA LYS A 487 -16.96 -21.27 21.16
C LYS A 487 -17.37 -21.42 19.68
N ILE A 488 -17.03 -20.47 18.82
CA ILE A 488 -17.22 -20.58 17.36
C ILE A 488 -16.22 -21.58 16.75
N ARG A 489 -14.96 -21.59 17.21
CA ARG A 489 -13.88 -22.51 16.81
C ARG A 489 -14.19 -23.98 17.14
N MET A 490 -14.83 -24.24 18.30
CA MET A 490 -15.38 -25.57 18.61
C MET A 490 -16.43 -26.02 17.57
N ARG A 491 -17.20 -25.08 17.01
CA ARG A 491 -18.23 -25.33 16.00
C ARG A 491 -17.64 -25.48 14.58
N GLU A 492 -16.46 -24.93 14.32
CA GLU A 492 -15.76 -25.01 13.03
C GLU A 492 -14.80 -26.18 12.89
N ASN A 493 -14.30 -26.78 13.97
CA ASN A 493 -13.48 -28.01 13.88
C ASN A 493 -14.25 -29.18 13.26
N GLY A 494 -15.58 -29.20 13.36
CA GLY A 494 -16.43 -30.10 12.58
C GLY A 494 -16.33 -29.94 11.05
N LYS A 495 -15.64 -28.90 10.54
CA LYS A 495 -15.33 -28.69 9.12
C LYS A 495 -13.95 -29.19 8.70
N LYS A 496 -12.98 -29.36 9.61
CA LYS A 496 -11.63 -29.87 9.27
C LYS A 496 -11.73 -31.37 9.02
N LYS A 497 -11.69 -31.77 7.75
CA LYS A 497 -11.90 -33.17 7.33
C LYS A 497 -10.61 -33.98 7.22
N LYS A 498 -9.45 -33.32 7.31
CA LYS A 498 -8.15 -33.92 7.00
C LYS A 498 -7.09 -33.58 8.04
N LEU A 499 -6.06 -34.41 8.12
CA LEU A 499 -5.11 -34.38 9.22
C LEU A 499 -3.84 -33.57 8.90
N VAL A 500 -3.10 -33.93 7.85
CA VAL A 500 -1.79 -33.34 7.54
C VAL A 500 -1.72 -32.86 6.09
N ALA A 501 -1.26 -31.62 5.90
CA ALA A 501 -0.92 -31.08 4.57
C ALA A 501 0.46 -30.44 4.54
N TRP A 502 1.04 -30.39 3.35
CA TRP A 502 2.33 -29.75 3.10
C TRP A 502 2.32 -28.96 1.80
N TYR A 503 2.54 -27.64 1.88
CA TYR A 503 2.84 -26.83 0.70
C TYR A 503 4.36 -26.72 0.50
N VAL A 504 4.81 -26.98 -0.72
CA VAL A 504 6.23 -26.98 -1.06
C VAL A 504 6.50 -26.41 -2.46
N ALA A 505 7.18 -25.25 -2.50
CA ALA A 505 7.52 -24.55 -3.74
C ALA A 505 8.80 -25.07 -4.43
N ARG A 506 9.75 -25.61 -3.66
CA ARG A 506 11.06 -26.07 -4.16
C ARG A 506 11.41 -27.45 -3.62
N CYS A 507 11.85 -28.34 -4.52
CA CYS A 507 12.22 -29.72 -4.19
C CYS A 507 13.76 -29.84 -4.10
N GLY A 508 14.25 -30.96 -3.54
CA GLY A 508 15.70 -31.21 -3.44
C GLY A 508 16.35 -30.38 -2.34
N SER A 509 15.76 -30.36 -1.15
CA SER A 509 16.28 -29.60 -0.02
C SER A 509 17.60 -30.19 0.54
N LYS A 510 18.44 -29.32 1.11
CA LYS A 510 19.65 -29.76 1.83
C LYS A 510 19.33 -30.32 3.21
N SER A 511 18.16 -29.99 3.76
CA SER A 511 17.62 -30.60 4.98
C SER A 511 17.12 -32.04 4.76
N LYS A 512 17.09 -32.55 3.52
CA LYS A 512 16.49 -33.85 3.16
C LYS A 512 15.03 -34.00 3.63
N ARG A 513 14.31 -32.89 3.76
CA ARG A 513 12.94 -32.87 4.28
C ARG A 513 11.99 -33.76 3.49
N GLU A 514 12.23 -33.91 2.18
CA GLU A 514 11.47 -34.80 1.30
C GLU A 514 11.55 -36.26 1.76
N GLY A 515 12.73 -36.71 2.22
CA GLY A 515 12.93 -38.04 2.75
C GLY A 515 12.15 -38.29 4.04
N TYR A 516 12.15 -37.32 4.95
CA TYR A 516 11.32 -37.37 6.16
C TYR A 516 9.84 -37.48 5.81
N ILE A 517 9.36 -36.70 4.84
CA ILE A 517 7.96 -36.74 4.39
C ILE A 517 7.61 -38.07 3.74
N ASN A 518 8.51 -38.65 2.95
CA ASN A 518 8.29 -39.95 2.32
C ASN A 518 8.12 -41.05 3.37
N GLU A 519 8.94 -41.05 4.41
CA GLU A 519 8.78 -42.00 5.52
C GLU A 519 7.51 -41.71 6.35
N LEU A 520 7.18 -40.44 6.57
CA LEU A 520 5.94 -40.04 7.26
C LEU A 520 4.69 -40.58 6.53
N LYS A 521 4.70 -40.55 5.18
CA LYS A 521 3.62 -41.04 4.32
C LYS A 521 3.34 -42.54 4.44
N GLU A 522 4.29 -43.33 4.95
CA GLU A 522 4.08 -44.76 5.23
C GLU A 522 3.12 -44.99 6.41
N TYR A 523 2.95 -43.98 7.28
CA TYR A 523 2.19 -44.09 8.52
C TYR A 523 0.93 -43.21 8.55
N ILE A 524 0.87 -42.13 7.75
CA ILE A 524 -0.26 -41.18 7.70
C ILE A 524 -0.42 -40.58 6.30
N GLU A 525 -1.66 -40.27 5.90
CA GLU A 525 -1.90 -39.53 4.65
C GLU A 525 -1.38 -38.08 4.78
N VAL A 526 -0.47 -37.70 3.88
CA VAL A 526 0.08 -36.34 3.80
C VAL A 526 -0.23 -35.75 2.42
N ASP A 527 -1.20 -34.84 2.37
CA ASP A 527 -1.55 -34.14 1.14
C ASP A 527 -0.48 -33.10 0.78
N THR A 528 0.20 -33.29 -0.35
CA THR A 528 1.30 -32.43 -0.80
C THR A 528 0.85 -31.48 -1.91
N TYR A 529 0.90 -30.18 -1.64
CA TYR A 529 0.50 -29.09 -2.51
C TYR A 529 1.71 -28.37 -3.11
N GLY A 530 1.58 -27.90 -4.35
CA GLY A 530 2.60 -27.15 -5.06
C GLY A 530 3.45 -28.02 -5.99
N PRO A 531 4.52 -27.45 -6.59
CA PRO A 531 5.32 -28.11 -7.63
C PRO A 531 5.92 -29.48 -7.28
N CYS A 532 6.14 -29.79 -6.00
CA CYS A 532 6.68 -31.08 -5.57
C CYS A 532 5.60 -32.11 -5.15
N GLY A 533 4.33 -31.79 -5.37
CA GLY A 533 3.19 -32.61 -4.99
C GLY A 533 2.23 -32.87 -6.15
N ASN A 534 1.14 -33.59 -5.85
CA ASN A 534 0.08 -33.89 -6.80
C ASN A 534 -1.20 -33.06 -6.56
N LYS A 535 -1.20 -32.17 -5.57
CA LYS A 535 -2.30 -31.24 -5.29
C LYS A 535 -1.93 -29.82 -5.72
N SER A 536 -2.93 -29.09 -6.19
CA SER A 536 -2.78 -27.69 -6.60
C SER A 536 -3.47 -26.76 -5.61
N CYS A 537 -2.86 -25.60 -5.40
CA CYS A 537 -3.49 -24.50 -4.68
C CYS A 537 -4.61 -23.87 -5.53
N PRO A 538 -5.53 -23.09 -4.92
CA PRO A 538 -6.54 -22.37 -5.68
C PRO A 538 -5.94 -21.50 -6.78
N GLU A 539 -6.52 -21.54 -7.99
CA GLU A 539 -6.09 -20.69 -9.09
C GLU A 539 -6.33 -19.22 -8.73
N THR A 540 -5.25 -18.44 -8.72
CA THR A 540 -5.32 -16.99 -8.62
C THR A 540 -4.95 -16.39 -9.97
N ASN A 541 -5.72 -15.41 -10.45
CA ASN A 541 -5.34 -14.58 -11.60
C ASN A 541 -4.09 -13.75 -11.23
N GLY A 542 -2.88 -14.33 -11.35
CA GLY A 542 -1.61 -13.71 -10.94
C GLY A 542 -0.41 -14.67 -10.87
N SER A 543 0.75 -14.14 -10.44
CA SER A 543 2.03 -14.86 -10.23
C SER A 543 1.89 -16.06 -9.28
N PRO A 544 2.68 -17.14 -9.41
CA PRO A 544 2.75 -18.25 -8.44
C PRO A 544 2.92 -17.81 -6.97
N THR A 545 3.61 -16.68 -6.73
CA THR A 545 3.77 -16.09 -5.39
C THR A 545 2.47 -15.50 -4.82
N ALA A 546 1.52 -15.10 -5.67
CA ALA A 546 0.21 -14.60 -5.23
C ALA A 546 -0.73 -15.71 -4.75
N ALA A 547 -0.45 -16.97 -5.10
CA ALA A 547 -1.26 -18.12 -4.69
C ALA A 547 -0.87 -18.67 -3.30
N ILE A 548 0.30 -18.30 -2.75
CA ILE A 548 0.81 -18.94 -1.52
C ILE A 548 -0.07 -18.64 -0.30
N LEU A 549 -0.43 -17.38 -0.04
CA LEU A 549 -1.26 -17.00 1.10
C LEU A 549 -2.68 -17.60 1.00
N PRO A 550 -3.39 -17.50 -0.15
CA PRO A 550 -4.65 -18.22 -0.33
C PRO A 550 -4.54 -19.74 -0.17
N CYS A 551 -3.39 -20.32 -0.55
CA CYS A 551 -3.15 -21.74 -0.33
C CYS A 551 -3.02 -22.06 1.16
N LEU A 552 -2.22 -21.29 1.90
CA LEU A 552 -2.08 -21.46 3.35
C LEU A 552 -3.42 -21.24 4.08
N ASP A 553 -4.25 -20.30 3.62
CA ASP A 553 -5.63 -20.11 4.14
C ASP A 553 -6.46 -21.38 3.93
N MET A 554 -6.52 -21.88 2.70
CA MET A 554 -7.22 -23.12 2.37
C MET A 554 -6.69 -24.31 3.20
N LEU A 555 -5.37 -24.44 3.36
CA LEU A 555 -4.79 -25.51 4.17
C LEU A 555 -5.19 -25.38 5.64
N ALA A 556 -5.11 -24.16 6.18
CA ALA A 556 -5.52 -23.91 7.55
C ALA A 556 -7.03 -24.04 7.77
N GLU A 557 -7.87 -23.95 6.75
CA GLU A 557 -9.31 -24.23 6.88
C GLU A 557 -9.61 -25.72 6.89
N ASN A 558 -8.84 -26.54 6.16
CA ASN A 558 -9.18 -27.94 5.88
C ASN A 558 -8.38 -28.97 6.69
N TYR A 559 -7.18 -28.60 7.18
CA TYR A 559 -6.27 -29.51 7.87
C TYR A 559 -6.04 -29.08 9.32
N LYS A 560 -5.86 -30.05 10.22
CA LYS A 560 -5.45 -29.80 11.61
C LYS A 560 -3.98 -29.37 11.69
N PHE A 561 -3.11 -30.07 10.96
CA PHE A 561 -1.68 -29.85 10.95
C PHE A 561 -1.17 -29.47 9.56
N VAL A 562 -0.32 -28.44 9.49
CA VAL A 562 0.33 -28.03 8.24
C VAL A 562 1.84 -27.97 8.43
N LEU A 563 2.58 -28.58 7.51
CA LEU A 563 4.03 -28.74 7.61
C LEU A 563 4.76 -27.45 7.17
N ALA A 564 5.57 -26.93 8.07
CA ALA A 564 6.41 -25.74 7.92
C ALA A 564 7.90 -26.11 7.76
N PHE A 565 8.20 -27.13 6.97
CA PHE A 565 9.55 -27.73 6.90
C PHE A 565 10.53 -26.83 6.16
N GLU A 566 11.68 -26.53 6.77
CA GLU A 566 12.72 -25.67 6.22
C GLU A 566 13.60 -26.39 5.19
N ARG A 567 14.21 -25.62 4.28
CA ARG A 567 15.17 -26.16 3.29
C ARG A 567 16.53 -26.50 3.89
N PHE A 568 16.81 -25.94 5.06
CA PHE A 568 18.08 -26.03 5.77
C PHE A 568 17.80 -26.19 7.26
N ILE A 569 18.54 -27.09 7.92
CA ILE A 569 18.52 -27.21 9.39
C ILE A 569 19.73 -26.44 9.89
N CYS A 570 19.55 -25.15 10.19
CA CYS A 570 20.60 -24.27 10.69
C CYS A 570 20.09 -23.46 11.88
N ASP A 571 21.00 -23.08 12.77
CA ASP A 571 20.71 -22.19 13.89
C ASP A 571 20.11 -20.87 13.42
N ASP A 572 19.10 -20.38 14.15
CA ASP A 572 18.32 -19.16 13.87
C ASP A 572 17.58 -19.10 12.51
N PHE A 573 17.73 -20.09 11.63
CA PHE A 573 17.12 -20.05 10.30
C PHE A 573 15.64 -20.41 10.34
N VAL A 574 14.77 -19.40 10.25
CA VAL A 574 13.31 -19.54 10.17
C VAL A 574 12.76 -18.65 9.06
N THR A 575 11.93 -19.23 8.19
CA THR A 575 11.29 -18.49 7.09
C THR A 575 9.93 -17.96 7.45
N LYS A 576 9.43 -17.04 6.62
CA LYS A 576 8.09 -16.44 6.74
C LYS A 576 6.97 -17.48 6.80
N ARG A 577 7.18 -18.66 6.20
CA ARG A 577 6.23 -19.79 6.18
C ARG A 577 5.78 -20.20 7.58
N PHE A 578 6.71 -20.26 8.53
CA PHE A 578 6.40 -20.61 9.92
C PHE A 578 5.41 -19.60 10.51
N PHE A 579 5.72 -18.31 10.40
CA PHE A 579 4.90 -17.22 10.94
C PHE A 579 3.55 -17.09 10.21
N ASP A 580 3.53 -17.28 8.89
CA ASP A 580 2.30 -17.28 8.09
C ASP A 580 1.37 -18.43 8.50
N LEU A 581 1.88 -19.61 8.79
CA LEU A 581 1.06 -20.72 9.31
C LEU A 581 0.61 -20.47 10.74
N LEU A 582 1.50 -19.95 11.58
CA LEU A 582 1.22 -19.68 12.98
C LEU A 582 0.11 -18.62 13.17
N SER A 583 0.00 -17.65 12.26
CA SER A 583 -1.10 -16.66 12.27
C SER A 583 -2.47 -17.27 11.94
N ARG A 584 -2.54 -18.46 11.35
CA ARG A 584 -3.78 -19.15 10.92
C ARG A 584 -4.22 -20.24 11.88
N ASP A 585 -5.48 -20.64 11.82
CA ASP A 585 -6.07 -21.59 12.78
C ASP A 585 -5.74 -23.07 12.43
N THR A 586 -4.44 -23.36 12.39
CA THR A 586 -3.82 -24.68 12.25
C THR A 586 -2.59 -24.78 13.14
N VAL A 587 -2.17 -26.00 13.50
CA VAL A 587 -0.93 -26.23 14.25
C VAL A 587 0.22 -26.47 13.27
N PRO A 588 1.23 -25.58 13.20
CA PRO A 588 2.39 -25.79 12.34
C PRO A 588 3.26 -26.93 12.87
N ILE A 589 3.72 -27.81 11.98
CA ILE A 589 4.76 -28.80 12.29
C ILE A 589 6.07 -28.31 11.64
N VAL A 590 7.06 -27.96 12.45
CA VAL A 590 8.33 -27.41 11.99
C VAL A 590 9.37 -28.51 11.80
N PHE A 591 10.32 -28.26 10.90
CA PHE A 591 11.50 -29.11 10.69
C PHE A 591 12.64 -28.20 10.26
N GLY A 592 13.42 -27.72 11.24
CA GLY A 592 14.44 -26.69 11.06
C GLY A 592 15.36 -26.61 12.29
N GLY A 593 16.51 -25.97 12.15
CA GLY A 593 17.56 -25.98 13.19
C GLY A 593 17.47 -24.84 14.20
N ALA A 594 16.43 -24.01 14.12
CA ALA A 594 16.23 -22.90 15.03
C ALA A 594 15.65 -23.36 16.36
N ASP A 595 15.95 -22.60 17.42
CA ASP A 595 15.29 -22.76 18.72
C ASP A 595 13.89 -22.14 18.66
N TYR A 596 12.90 -22.94 18.24
CA TYR A 596 11.53 -22.48 18.06
C TYR A 596 10.85 -22.12 19.40
N GLU A 597 11.28 -22.68 20.53
CA GLU A 597 10.75 -22.33 21.86
C GLU A 597 11.11 -20.89 22.27
N ARG A 598 12.25 -20.39 21.80
CA ARG A 598 12.64 -18.98 21.95
C ARG A 598 11.89 -18.04 21.02
N ILE A 599 11.38 -18.56 19.90
CA ILE A 599 10.76 -17.77 18.83
C ILE A 599 9.23 -17.72 18.96
N ALA A 600 8.62 -18.77 19.48
CA ALA A 600 7.18 -18.91 19.56
C ALA A 600 6.65 -19.41 20.92
N PRO A 601 5.40 -19.05 21.28
CA PRO A 601 4.80 -19.49 22.53
C PRO A 601 4.89 -21.00 22.71
N PRO A 602 5.17 -21.49 23.94
CA PRO A 602 5.21 -22.92 24.21
C PRO A 602 3.96 -23.63 23.73
N HIS A 603 4.14 -24.81 23.13
CA HIS A 603 3.08 -25.61 22.55
C HIS A 603 2.32 -24.98 21.36
N SER A 604 2.78 -23.87 20.76
CA SER A 604 2.12 -23.30 19.58
C SER A 604 2.43 -24.03 18.26
N PHE A 605 3.41 -24.94 18.28
CA PHE A 605 3.89 -25.71 17.14
C PHE A 605 4.29 -27.12 17.61
N ILE A 606 4.62 -28.00 16.66
CA ILE A 606 5.22 -29.32 16.92
C ILE A 606 6.56 -29.38 16.19
N ASP A 607 7.64 -29.66 16.92
CA ASP A 607 8.97 -29.84 16.31
C ASP A 607 9.16 -31.28 15.85
N ALA A 608 9.24 -31.50 14.54
CA ALA A 608 9.46 -32.82 13.96
C ALA A 608 10.87 -33.35 14.20
N LEU A 609 11.87 -32.51 14.53
CA LEU A 609 13.21 -33.01 14.87
C LEU A 609 13.26 -33.74 16.22
N SER A 610 12.22 -33.60 17.04
CA SER A 610 12.08 -34.31 18.32
C SER A 610 11.53 -35.73 18.17
N PHE A 611 11.23 -36.20 16.96
CA PHE A 611 10.56 -37.47 16.70
C PHE A 611 11.17 -38.17 15.49
N ASN A 612 11.18 -39.50 15.50
CA ASN A 612 11.19 -40.22 14.22
C ASN A 612 9.80 -40.10 13.55
N PRO A 613 9.68 -40.32 12.22
CA PRO A 613 8.40 -40.13 11.52
C PRO A 613 7.24 -40.92 12.12
N LYS A 614 7.48 -42.15 12.60
CA LYS A 614 6.43 -42.96 13.23
C LYS A 614 5.96 -42.38 14.56
N GLU A 615 6.88 -41.96 15.43
CA GLU A 615 6.56 -41.31 16.71
C GLU A 615 5.78 -40.01 16.50
N LEU A 616 6.14 -39.23 15.46
CA LEU A 616 5.39 -38.05 15.08
C LEU A 616 3.95 -38.43 14.72
N VAL A 617 3.73 -39.45 13.89
CA VAL A 617 2.37 -39.91 13.56
C VAL A 617 1.61 -40.35 14.81
N ASP A 618 2.21 -41.13 15.69
CA ASP A 618 1.58 -41.58 16.94
C ASP A 618 1.14 -40.36 17.80
N ARG A 619 1.96 -39.29 17.84
CA ARG A 619 1.62 -38.03 18.50
C ARG A 619 0.46 -37.30 17.81
N LEU A 620 0.47 -37.20 16.47
CA LEU A 620 -0.58 -36.52 15.71
C LEU A 620 -1.93 -37.24 15.83
N LEU A 621 -1.95 -38.58 15.77
CA LEU A 621 -3.16 -39.38 15.95
C LEU A 621 -3.72 -39.26 17.37
N LYS A 622 -2.86 -39.19 18.39
CA LYS A 622 -3.30 -38.92 19.77
C LYS A 622 -3.97 -37.55 19.91
N LEU A 623 -3.42 -36.52 19.27
CA LEU A 623 -4.02 -35.18 19.24
C LEU A 623 -5.30 -35.14 18.39
N ASP A 624 -5.41 -35.99 17.37
CA ASP A 624 -6.63 -36.09 16.56
C ASP A 624 -7.81 -36.65 17.37
N GLN A 625 -7.53 -37.63 18.24
CA GLN A 625 -8.51 -38.30 19.09
C GLN A 625 -8.96 -37.47 20.30
N ASP A 626 -8.12 -36.55 20.79
CA ASP A 626 -8.42 -35.69 21.92
C ASP A 626 -8.47 -34.21 21.49
N GLU A 627 -9.69 -33.74 21.22
CA GLU A 627 -9.92 -32.35 20.82
C GLU A 627 -9.42 -31.34 21.86
N ASN A 628 -9.52 -31.65 23.16
CA ASN A 628 -9.09 -30.72 24.20
C ASN A 628 -7.56 -30.54 24.18
N GLU A 629 -6.81 -31.63 24.02
CA GLU A 629 -5.36 -31.59 23.87
C GLU A 629 -4.94 -30.89 22.58
N TYR A 630 -5.66 -31.09 21.47
CA TYR A 630 -5.42 -30.33 20.24
C TYR A 630 -5.65 -28.81 20.45
N PHE A 631 -6.77 -28.42 21.07
CA PHE A 631 -7.09 -27.01 21.26
C PHE A 631 -6.15 -26.28 22.23
N ARG A 632 -5.46 -27.00 23.11
CA ARG A 632 -4.40 -26.41 23.94
C ARG A 632 -3.30 -25.76 23.11
N HIS A 633 -3.06 -26.18 21.87
CA HIS A 633 -2.07 -25.54 20.99
C HIS A 633 -2.41 -24.08 20.58
N PHE A 634 -3.63 -23.60 20.86
CA PHE A 634 -4.10 -22.26 20.48
C PHE A 634 -4.22 -21.27 21.64
N TRP A 635 -3.83 -21.66 22.86
CA TRP A 635 -3.98 -20.86 24.08
C TRP A 635 -3.41 -19.44 23.97
N TRP A 636 -2.33 -19.30 23.19
CA TRP A 636 -1.53 -18.09 23.05
C TRP A 636 -2.17 -17.05 22.12
N LYS A 637 -3.10 -17.45 21.23
CA LYS A 637 -3.67 -16.56 20.21
C LYS A 637 -4.51 -15.41 20.76
N ASP A 638 -4.92 -15.50 22.02
CA ASP A 638 -5.72 -14.47 22.69
C ASP A 638 -4.85 -13.37 23.32
N VAL A 639 -3.56 -13.64 23.49
CA VAL A 639 -2.61 -12.80 24.24
C VAL A 639 -1.37 -12.42 23.44
N TYR A 640 -1.17 -13.00 22.25
CA TYR A 640 -0.10 -12.62 21.33
C TYR A 640 -0.62 -12.39 19.92
N LYS A 641 0.11 -11.57 19.18
CA LYS A 641 -0.06 -11.29 17.76
C LYS A 641 1.17 -11.73 16.98
N VAL A 642 0.95 -12.33 15.81
CA VAL A 642 2.03 -12.70 14.88
C VAL A 642 2.25 -11.59 13.88
N HIS A 643 3.52 -11.23 13.67
CA HIS A 643 3.96 -10.23 12.69
C HIS A 643 4.70 -10.95 11.56
N SER A 644 4.08 -11.02 10.39
CA SER A 644 4.68 -11.60 9.17
C SER A 644 4.45 -10.73 7.92
N GLY A 645 4.07 -9.46 8.08
CA GLY A 645 3.79 -8.57 6.95
C GLY A 645 5.05 -8.20 6.17
N TYR A 646 5.03 -8.30 4.83
CA TYR A 646 6.22 -8.05 4.00
C TYR A 646 6.85 -6.67 4.24
N ALA A 647 6.06 -5.59 4.24
CA ALA A 647 6.55 -4.22 4.45
C ALA A 647 7.16 -4.02 5.86
N GLU A 648 6.55 -4.65 6.86
CA GLU A 648 7.02 -4.61 8.26
C GLU A 648 8.38 -5.33 8.41
N LEU A 649 8.52 -6.49 7.76
CA LEU A 649 9.73 -7.31 7.78
C LEU A 649 10.87 -6.72 6.94
N ALA A 650 10.54 -5.99 5.88
CA ALA A 650 11.53 -5.31 5.05
C ALA A 650 12.08 -4.05 5.75
N SER A 651 11.23 -3.34 6.48
CA SER A 651 11.60 -2.05 7.05
C SER A 651 12.37 -2.13 8.36
N ARG A 652 12.00 -3.08 9.23
CA ARG A 652 12.55 -3.16 10.59
C ARG A 652 14.08 -3.24 10.69
N PRO A 653 14.80 -4.07 9.89
CA PRO A 653 16.26 -4.15 9.99
C PRO A 653 16.95 -2.81 9.68
N PHE A 654 16.37 -1.99 8.80
CA PHE A 654 16.92 -0.67 8.54
C PHE A 654 16.59 0.30 9.67
N CYS A 655 15.41 0.25 10.30
CA CYS A 655 15.15 1.01 11.53
C CYS A 655 16.22 0.70 12.60
N ASP A 656 16.53 -0.58 12.80
CA ASP A 656 17.55 -1.03 13.76
C ASP A 656 18.95 -0.55 13.34
N LEU A 657 19.27 -0.57 12.04
CA LEU A 657 20.51 0.00 11.51
C LEU A 657 20.59 1.51 11.77
N CYS A 658 19.50 2.25 11.57
CA CYS A 658 19.43 3.69 11.80
C CYS A 658 19.64 4.04 13.28
N GLU A 659 18.96 3.32 14.18
CA GLU A 659 19.19 3.45 15.63
C GLU A 659 20.64 3.15 15.97
N LYS A 660 21.23 2.11 15.36
CA LYS A 660 22.63 1.75 15.56
C LYS A 660 23.61 2.81 15.06
N LEU A 661 23.31 3.49 13.94
CA LEU A 661 24.17 4.56 13.40
C LEU A 661 24.16 5.82 14.28
N ASN A 662 23.07 6.07 15.00
CA ASN A 662 22.95 7.18 15.92
C ASN A 662 23.48 6.87 17.33
N GLY A 663 23.80 5.61 17.64
CA GLY A 663 24.42 5.22 18.89
C GLY A 663 25.95 5.24 18.89
N ASN A 664 26.54 5.21 20.09
CA ASN A 664 27.99 5.07 20.27
C ASN A 664 28.39 3.59 20.24
N PHE A 665 28.95 3.14 19.13
CA PHE A 665 29.45 1.76 18.98
C PHE A 665 30.97 1.72 18.78
N PRO A 666 31.67 0.76 19.42
CA PRO A 666 33.11 0.62 19.27
C PRO A 666 33.47 0.31 17.82
N ARG A 667 34.68 0.72 17.41
CA ARG A 667 35.23 0.34 16.10
C ARG A 667 35.37 -1.18 16.05
N LYS A 668 34.66 -1.82 15.13
CA LYS A 668 34.67 -3.27 14.88
C LYS A 668 34.98 -3.53 13.42
N ILE A 669 35.82 -4.53 13.16
CA ILE A 669 36.17 -5.00 11.81
C ILE A 669 36.15 -6.52 11.82
N TYR A 670 35.45 -7.13 10.86
CA TYR A 670 35.49 -8.56 10.65
C TYR A 670 36.72 -8.93 9.84
N ARG A 671 37.79 -9.36 10.54
CA ARG A 671 39.04 -9.77 9.88
C ARG A 671 38.84 -10.92 8.88
N ASN A 672 38.00 -11.87 9.26
CA ASN A 672 37.57 -12.97 8.42
C ASN A 672 36.04 -13.11 8.51
N ILE A 673 35.35 -12.53 7.53
CA ILE A 673 33.88 -12.56 7.47
C ILE A 673 33.38 -13.96 7.07
N ASP A 674 34.14 -14.72 6.28
CA ASP A 674 33.84 -16.11 5.93
C ASP A 674 33.83 -17.01 7.18
N ASN A 675 34.79 -16.84 8.09
CA ASN A 675 34.81 -17.59 9.35
C ASN A 675 33.60 -17.26 10.23
N TRP A 676 33.22 -15.98 10.30
CA TRP A 676 31.97 -15.61 10.98
C TRP A 676 30.76 -16.26 10.27
N TRP A 677 30.72 -16.27 8.94
CA TRP A 677 29.54 -16.75 8.22
C TRP A 677 29.44 -18.28 8.15
N TYR A 678 30.48 -18.96 7.69
CA TYR A 678 30.49 -20.40 7.48
C TYR A 678 30.79 -21.19 8.75
N ASN A 679 31.75 -20.76 9.56
CA ASN A 679 32.22 -21.58 10.69
C ASN A 679 31.43 -21.32 11.97
N SER A 680 30.82 -20.14 12.12
CA SER A 680 29.97 -19.85 13.28
C SER A 680 28.52 -20.30 13.11
N THR A 681 28.07 -20.56 11.89
CA THR A 681 26.71 -21.08 11.62
C THR A 681 26.68 -22.59 11.83
N LYS A 682 25.82 -23.05 12.73
CA LYS A 682 25.65 -24.47 13.03
C LYS A 682 24.52 -25.00 12.18
N CYS A 683 24.87 -25.71 11.11
CA CYS A 683 23.92 -26.47 10.32
C CYS A 683 24.11 -27.96 10.56
N SER A 684 23.03 -28.72 10.55
CA SER A 684 23.02 -30.16 10.76
C SER A 684 22.23 -30.87 9.66
N VAL A 685 22.27 -32.19 9.68
CA VAL A 685 21.41 -33.06 8.87
C VAL A 685 20.45 -33.84 9.78
N PRO A 686 19.38 -34.46 9.26
CA PRO A 686 18.44 -35.21 10.08
C PRO A 686 19.11 -36.32 10.92
N GLU A 687 20.18 -36.93 10.40
CA GLU A 687 20.92 -37.98 11.08
C GLU A 687 21.58 -37.51 12.39
N ASP A 688 21.96 -36.23 12.48
CA ASP A 688 22.52 -35.63 13.70
C ASP A 688 21.49 -35.56 14.85
N HIS A 689 20.20 -35.67 14.51
CA HIS A 689 19.06 -35.71 15.44
C HIS A 689 18.55 -37.14 15.66
N GLY A 690 19.30 -38.16 15.25
CA GLY A 690 18.90 -39.57 15.36
C GLY A 690 17.81 -40.01 14.38
N ILE A 691 17.52 -39.20 13.35
CA ILE A 691 16.51 -39.49 12.34
C ILE A 691 17.18 -40.17 11.13
N VAL A 692 16.82 -41.43 10.88
CA VAL A 692 17.38 -42.22 9.79
C VAL A 692 16.40 -42.26 8.62
N ILE A 693 16.68 -41.47 7.58
CA ILE A 693 15.91 -41.48 6.34
C ILE A 693 16.35 -42.67 5.48
N ARG A 694 15.44 -43.62 5.22
CA ARG A 694 15.73 -44.76 4.32
C ARG A 694 15.80 -44.27 2.87
N ASN A 695 17.00 -44.22 2.30
CA ASN A 695 17.22 -43.86 0.90
C ASN A 695 16.57 -44.87 -0.06
N ASN A 696 15.37 -44.58 -0.55
CA ASN A 696 14.76 -45.27 -1.69
C ASN A 696 14.72 -44.33 -2.91
N GLY A 697 15.87 -44.18 -3.58
CA GLY A 697 16.07 -43.52 -4.90
C GLY A 697 15.84 -41.99 -4.92
N THR A 698 16.68 -41.12 -5.46
CA THR A 698 17.75 -41.16 -6.45
C THR A 698 18.77 -40.08 -6.06
N THR A 699 19.99 -40.46 -5.69
CA THR A 699 21.03 -39.51 -5.24
C THR A 699 22.00 -39.06 -6.34
N ASP A 700 21.87 -39.54 -7.59
CA ASP A 700 22.95 -39.38 -8.58
C ASP A 700 22.73 -38.36 -9.72
N ASP A 701 21.58 -37.68 -9.85
CA ASP A 701 21.35 -36.77 -11.01
C ASP A 701 21.22 -35.27 -10.67
N LEU A 702 21.48 -34.82 -9.44
CA LEU A 702 21.35 -33.39 -9.07
C LEU A 702 22.64 -32.55 -9.22
N HIS A 703 23.64 -33.07 -9.94
CA HIS A 703 24.85 -32.33 -10.32
C HIS A 703 24.73 -31.71 -11.72
N SER A 704 23.77 -30.82 -11.98
CA SER A 704 23.90 -29.74 -12.99
C SER A 704 22.57 -29.03 -13.27
N ILE A 705 22.11 -28.14 -12.39
CA ILE A 705 21.32 -27.01 -12.87
C ILE A 705 21.72 -25.76 -12.08
N GLN A 706 22.67 -24.99 -12.61
CA GLN A 706 22.82 -23.59 -12.24
C GLN A 706 21.64 -22.81 -12.86
N ILE A 707 20.61 -22.53 -12.07
CA ILE A 707 19.59 -21.52 -12.42
C ILE A 707 19.95 -20.23 -11.67
N PRO A 708 19.90 -19.05 -12.30
CA PRO A 708 20.19 -17.78 -11.64
C PRO A 708 19.21 -17.55 -10.50
N TRP A 709 19.76 -17.21 -9.33
CA TRP A 709 19.02 -16.91 -8.12
C TRP A 709 18.30 -15.56 -8.29
N SER A 710 16.97 -15.57 -8.40
CA SER A 710 16.15 -14.39 -8.11
C SER A 710 15.17 -14.70 -6.99
N PHE A 711 15.09 -13.75 -6.06
CA PHE A 711 14.23 -13.69 -4.91
C PHE A 711 12.76 -13.77 -5.30
N ASP A 712 12.13 -14.90 -4.99
CA ASP A 712 10.70 -15.05 -4.79
C ASP A 712 10.52 -16.33 -3.95
N ASP A 713 10.38 -16.14 -2.64
CA ASP A 713 9.74 -17.04 -1.67
C ASP A 713 9.18 -16.17 -0.53
#